data_AF-A0A1Q3UVI7-F1
#
_entry.id   AF-A0A1Q3UVI7-F1
#
_cell.length_a   1.000
_cell.length_b   1.000
_cell.length_c   1.000
_cell.angle_alpha   90.00
_cell.angle_beta   90.00
_cell.angle_gamma   90.00
#
_symmetry.space_group_name_H-M   'P 1'
#
loop_
_entity.id
_entity.type
_entity.pdbx_description
1 polymer ?
#
loop_
_entity_poly.entity_id
_entity_poly.type
_entity_poly.pdbx_seq_one_letter_code
_entity_poly.pdbx_strand_id
1 'polypeptide(L)'
;MSARDPNNVTGIGQMIIDQGGGFVGLCTGTLINPRTVIFAAHCVNEAPGADYGAATGGIPIGFGFENNLRANAPGETDELIRWLFGGADGTGQYETNTAQSFYNVNHVAYNPYSLEPDAQSFLYGDVALATLDTPAADVPTWALLFSPLPPTDVTADGTGYNVGIYGYGSVGTGETGQTGGSDFRRRAAENILGALTDLETFEGFLFGGAPNGLTQNLYFLDFDDPRRGFSGASVFDFNAFRDNARTAEDGTPTEGITAPGDSGGPLILQNFSKQLVIGVLSGGYSRFFNGQAPYSYGAVSFYQPLYLYWDWIAENNPYHYVGTKAGNGQWTDANHWVSTLDPAYMILSGGQPVNGIPTTPGEQIFGTEGDFGQICYQTTGLNDCYDTATGVETVTGDPIGTAGNNAGQGQVTAAGGFIDGIAPEAQADGTGTVLPSATLTNGLPGATGFVPDNSDPDNTAGTAARYFDVTLAAAGTTTLSGADITIDRLTIGIADAGLVIASGASLTTLMNTTQFAGLNQVDGTLTTIGDYSLMGGGLLGSGRINAPYLTSVTGQIAPGTTTTVGTLTVGGNLVLASGSQLFVNLGDSTSDLLSVVANGTSLGTADLGGSVVFSPASGYSVKAGDEYVFLTAEGGITGTFDNVANISAILTPTLTYGPASVTVAIEAGLYEDVVSGTSPVQQAYAQLLDNSRGAAGLSGLYGPLDMQSAATIQATLDSWAPRTETLRGSLATVAVDNMARFTRDRLQRLDEASMGGTLAYIGRPMQLAALTMTAAGAEGAAVRSDSAPMTVVQGKLPDDMSGFLAGGYLDGDSRAMATAVPAVGRDQFDGFYLAGGVERAVGDGSLVGFSLSYTDVKGNTAVAGQSAKGTLVQGTLYGKTRFAGGVELAAQASAGAFGSKTTRIADLVGTPYTLTGEDSSLVVSGEVSLAKMFDAGSMEVGPRAALRATHIGFSKYKETGGVPALVYDRDSVDSVQARAGLALSGKAGSKVQPYLNADYVHEFKDAPAAFGANFVGGLGPNAIFGLAGTDKDWAEVGAGLTLSTGNVDLSIGADTTIGRKDVSNQSYRGSVTFHF
;
A
#
# COMPACT_ATOMS: atom_id res chain seq x y z
N MET A 1 -7.75 -58.70 7.84
CA MET A 1 -8.28 -57.78 8.88
C MET A 1 -9.80 -57.59 8.76
N SER A 2 -10.49 -57.33 9.87
CA SER A 2 -11.90 -56.89 9.89
C SER A 2 -12.06 -55.43 10.35
N ALA A 3 -10.99 -54.82 10.89
CA ALA A 3 -10.97 -53.45 11.34
C ALA A 3 -11.00 -52.50 10.15
N ARG A 4 -12.10 -51.76 10.00
CA ARG A 4 -12.26 -50.75 8.95
C ARG A 4 -11.54 -49.48 9.36
N ASP A 5 -10.92 -48.82 8.40
CA ASP A 5 -10.38 -47.48 8.61
C ASP A 5 -11.53 -46.49 8.83
N PRO A 6 -11.59 -45.80 9.99
CA PRO A 6 -12.65 -44.84 10.27
C PRO A 6 -12.52 -43.54 9.45
N ASN A 7 -11.35 -43.25 8.88
CA ASN A 7 -11.13 -42.03 8.09
C ASN A 7 -11.62 -42.24 6.66
N ASN A 8 -12.34 -41.27 6.08
CA ASN A 8 -12.83 -41.41 4.70
C ASN A 8 -11.69 -41.42 3.69
N VAL A 9 -10.88 -40.35 3.64
CA VAL A 9 -9.79 -40.19 2.65
C VAL A 9 -8.45 -40.04 3.38
N THR A 10 -7.46 -40.84 3.01
CA THR A 10 -6.13 -40.85 3.65
C THR A 10 -4.96 -40.81 2.67
N GLY A 11 -5.22 -40.78 1.36
CA GLY A 11 -4.17 -40.96 0.33
C GLY A 11 -3.78 -42.41 0.07
N ILE A 12 -4.37 -43.37 0.77
CA ILE A 12 -4.22 -44.80 0.48
C ILE A 12 -5.46 -45.25 -0.30
N GLY A 13 -5.24 -45.72 -1.52
CA GLY A 13 -6.32 -45.99 -2.48
C GLY A 13 -6.32 -47.42 -2.99
N GLN A 14 -7.49 -47.89 -3.42
CA GLN A 14 -7.64 -49.16 -4.14
C GLN A 14 -7.33 -48.89 -5.61
N MET A 15 -6.30 -49.58 -6.11
CA MET A 15 -6.01 -49.72 -7.53
C MET A 15 -7.05 -50.62 -8.18
N ILE A 16 -7.54 -50.21 -9.34
CA ILE A 16 -8.50 -50.95 -10.14
C ILE A 16 -8.04 -50.94 -11.59
N ILE A 17 -7.89 -52.13 -12.18
CA ILE A 17 -7.62 -52.33 -13.60
C ILE A 17 -8.84 -53.01 -14.22
N ASP A 18 -9.36 -52.48 -15.33
CA ASP A 18 -10.37 -53.20 -16.11
C ASP A 18 -9.69 -54.24 -17.00
N GLN A 19 -9.83 -55.51 -16.64
CA GLN A 19 -9.27 -56.65 -17.41
C GLN A 19 -10.19 -57.10 -18.55
N GLY A 20 -11.36 -56.45 -18.71
CA GLY A 20 -12.38 -56.82 -19.66
C GLY A 20 -13.21 -58.03 -19.22
N GLY A 21 -14.34 -58.25 -19.89
CA GLY A 21 -15.23 -59.38 -19.61
C GLY A 21 -15.93 -59.36 -18.24
N GLY A 22 -15.89 -58.22 -17.53
CA GLY A 22 -16.47 -58.04 -16.20
C GLY A 22 -15.54 -58.39 -15.03
N PHE A 23 -14.24 -58.58 -15.29
CA PHE A 23 -13.23 -58.84 -14.26
C PHE A 23 -12.40 -57.59 -14.00
N VAL A 24 -11.99 -57.41 -12.74
CA VAL A 24 -11.13 -56.30 -12.32
C VAL A 24 -9.88 -56.81 -11.60
N GLY A 25 -8.74 -56.22 -11.91
CA GLY A 25 -7.50 -56.37 -11.13
C GLY A 25 -7.53 -55.44 -9.93
N LEU A 26 -7.14 -55.93 -8.75
CA LEU A 26 -7.24 -55.20 -7.48
C LEU A 26 -5.91 -55.22 -6.73
N CYS A 27 -5.40 -54.04 -6.41
CA CYS A 27 -4.27 -53.82 -5.51
C CYS A 27 -4.51 -52.56 -4.66
N THR A 28 -3.58 -52.23 -3.76
CA THR A 28 -3.58 -50.99 -3.00
C THR A 28 -2.41 -50.11 -3.45
N GLY A 29 -2.55 -48.79 -3.37
CA GLY A 29 -1.46 -47.85 -3.61
C GLY A 29 -1.52 -46.64 -2.68
N THR A 30 -0.43 -45.87 -2.67
CA THR A 30 -0.24 -44.73 -1.77
C THR A 30 0.09 -43.47 -2.56
N LEU A 31 -0.68 -42.40 -2.38
CA LEU A 31 -0.44 -41.10 -2.99
C LEU A 31 0.73 -40.39 -2.29
N ILE A 32 1.79 -40.08 -3.04
CA ILE A 32 3.03 -39.46 -2.49
C ILE A 32 3.13 -37.97 -2.83
N ASN A 33 2.47 -37.55 -3.90
CA ASN A 33 2.25 -36.16 -4.30
C ASN A 33 0.94 -36.11 -5.13
N PRO A 34 0.41 -34.94 -5.50
CA PRO A 34 -0.90 -34.83 -6.17
C PRO A 34 -1.04 -35.61 -7.49
N ARG A 35 0.04 -36.11 -8.09
CA ARG A 35 0.03 -36.82 -9.37
C ARG A 35 0.52 -38.26 -9.31
N THR A 36 1.09 -38.70 -8.20
CA THR A 36 1.89 -39.93 -8.18
C THR A 36 1.42 -40.88 -7.09
N VAL A 37 1.08 -42.09 -7.50
CA VAL A 37 0.73 -43.18 -6.58
C VAL A 37 1.81 -44.26 -6.65
N ILE A 38 2.41 -44.61 -5.50
CA ILE A 38 3.36 -45.72 -5.38
C ILE A 38 2.62 -47.00 -4.96
N PHE A 39 2.95 -48.11 -5.61
CA PHE A 39 2.31 -49.43 -5.40
C PHE A 39 3.24 -50.57 -5.87
N ALA A 40 2.77 -51.81 -5.83
CA ALA A 40 3.57 -52.99 -6.21
C ALA A 40 3.59 -53.19 -7.73
N ALA A 41 4.75 -53.55 -8.27
CA ALA A 41 4.93 -53.79 -9.70
C ALA A 41 4.18 -55.03 -10.20
N HIS A 42 4.07 -56.09 -9.41
CA HIS A 42 3.37 -57.32 -9.81
C HIS A 42 1.87 -57.12 -10.07
N CYS A 43 1.34 -55.96 -9.68
CA CYS A 43 -0.03 -55.56 -10.00
C CYS A 43 -0.21 -55.14 -11.47
N VAL A 44 0.90 -54.84 -12.17
CA VAL A 44 0.89 -54.24 -13.52
C VAL A 44 1.96 -54.81 -14.47
N ASN A 45 2.95 -55.55 -13.98
CA ASN A 45 4.11 -56.00 -14.78
C ASN A 45 3.82 -57.18 -15.73
N GLU A 46 2.55 -57.61 -15.85
CA GLU A 46 2.09 -58.54 -16.88
C GLU A 46 2.02 -57.88 -18.28
N ALA A 47 2.06 -56.55 -18.35
CA ALA A 47 2.09 -55.76 -19.58
C ALA A 47 3.14 -54.63 -19.47
N PRO A 48 3.73 -54.17 -20.60
CA PRO A 48 4.57 -52.98 -20.62
C PRO A 48 3.88 -51.77 -19.96
N GLY A 49 4.62 -50.97 -19.19
CA GLY A 49 4.06 -49.80 -18.49
C GLY A 49 3.39 -48.78 -19.43
N ALA A 50 3.92 -48.63 -20.65
CA ALA A 50 3.36 -47.77 -21.70
C ALA A 50 1.99 -48.24 -22.23
N ASP A 51 1.60 -49.48 -21.97
CA ASP A 51 0.30 -50.02 -22.41
C ASP A 51 -0.84 -49.60 -21.48
N TYR A 52 -0.57 -49.00 -20.33
CA TYR A 52 -1.59 -48.49 -19.40
C TYR A 52 -2.01 -47.05 -19.74
N GLY A 53 -3.31 -46.76 -19.59
CA GLY A 53 -3.89 -45.43 -19.78
C GLY A 53 -5.03 -45.42 -20.80
N ALA A 54 -6.29 -45.34 -20.32
CA ALA A 54 -7.47 -45.39 -21.19
C ALA A 54 -7.54 -44.20 -22.17
N ALA A 55 -7.08 -43.02 -21.76
CA ALA A 55 -7.09 -41.80 -22.58
C ALA A 55 -6.23 -41.92 -23.85
N THR A 56 -5.21 -42.78 -23.83
CA THR A 56 -4.32 -43.08 -24.97
C THR A 56 -4.68 -44.40 -25.66
N GLY A 57 -5.83 -45.01 -25.31
CA GLY A 57 -6.28 -46.29 -25.87
C GLY A 57 -5.62 -47.53 -25.25
N GLY A 58 -4.93 -47.37 -24.12
CA GLY A 58 -4.31 -48.45 -23.34
C GLY A 58 -5.27 -49.12 -22.34
N ILE A 59 -4.71 -49.98 -21.49
CA ILE A 59 -5.41 -50.70 -20.42
C ILE A 59 -5.92 -49.68 -19.39
N PRO A 60 -7.25 -49.64 -19.11
CA PRO A 60 -7.81 -48.72 -18.12
C PRO A 60 -7.37 -49.07 -16.71
N ILE A 61 -6.89 -48.06 -15.98
CA ILE A 61 -6.43 -48.16 -14.60
C ILE A 61 -6.82 -46.90 -13.82
N GLY A 62 -7.21 -47.05 -12.56
CA GLY A 62 -7.56 -45.94 -11.68
C GLY A 62 -7.36 -46.25 -10.20
N PHE A 63 -7.40 -45.21 -9.38
CA PHE A 63 -7.29 -45.28 -7.92
C PHE A 63 -8.45 -44.54 -7.26
N GLY A 64 -9.16 -45.23 -6.37
CA GLY A 64 -10.15 -44.60 -5.48
C GLY A 64 -9.61 -44.48 -4.05
N PHE A 65 -9.64 -43.29 -3.47
CA PHE A 65 -9.07 -42.99 -2.14
C PHE A 65 -10.06 -42.97 -0.98
N GLU A 66 -11.36 -43.12 -1.23
CA GLU A 66 -12.36 -43.24 -0.16
C GLU A 66 -12.28 -44.60 0.54
N ASN A 67 -12.63 -44.66 1.82
CA ASN A 67 -12.58 -45.89 2.60
C ASN A 67 -13.62 -46.93 2.16
N ASN A 68 -14.54 -46.58 1.26
CA ASN A 68 -15.56 -47.42 0.66
C ASN A 68 -15.81 -46.97 -0.79
N LEU A 69 -15.35 -47.73 -1.80
CA LEU A 69 -15.49 -47.35 -3.22
C LEU A 69 -16.80 -47.80 -3.88
N ARG A 70 -17.77 -48.20 -3.07
CA ARG A 70 -19.11 -48.58 -3.51
C ARG A 70 -20.07 -47.53 -2.97
N ALA A 71 -21.22 -47.36 -3.63
CA ALA A 71 -22.25 -46.40 -3.21
C ALA A 71 -22.44 -46.36 -1.68
N ASN A 72 -22.22 -45.18 -1.09
CA ASN A 72 -22.21 -44.98 0.36
C ASN A 72 -23.61 -45.10 0.98
N ALA A 73 -24.67 -44.84 0.20
CA ALA A 73 -26.07 -45.06 0.54
C ALA A 73 -26.95 -45.48 -0.66
N PRO A 74 -28.15 -46.07 -0.43
CA PRO A 74 -29.09 -46.37 -1.50
C PRO A 74 -29.51 -45.12 -2.28
N GLY A 75 -29.31 -45.14 -3.60
CA GLY A 75 -29.66 -44.02 -4.50
C GLY A 75 -28.49 -43.10 -4.82
N GLU A 76 -27.32 -43.31 -4.23
CA GLU A 76 -26.08 -42.65 -4.62
C GLU A 76 -25.41 -43.35 -5.82
N THR A 77 -24.64 -42.60 -6.58
CA THR A 77 -23.88 -43.12 -7.72
C THR A 77 -22.73 -43.99 -7.22
N ASP A 78 -22.71 -45.26 -7.61
CA ASP A 78 -21.58 -46.15 -7.34
C ASP A 78 -20.41 -45.76 -8.27
N GLU A 79 -19.34 -45.28 -7.67
CA GLU A 79 -18.23 -44.56 -8.29
C GLU A 79 -17.35 -45.50 -9.09
N LEU A 80 -17.05 -46.66 -8.50
CA LEU A 80 -16.40 -47.75 -9.19
C LEU A 80 -17.22 -48.20 -10.40
N ILE A 81 -18.52 -48.41 -10.23
CA ILE A 81 -19.40 -48.83 -11.32
C ILE A 81 -19.48 -47.75 -12.41
N ARG A 82 -19.55 -46.47 -12.03
CA ARG A 82 -19.51 -45.35 -12.97
C ARG A 82 -18.19 -45.32 -13.74
N TRP A 83 -17.06 -45.48 -13.06
CA TRP A 83 -15.74 -45.49 -13.72
C TRP A 83 -15.58 -46.69 -14.66
N LEU A 84 -16.06 -47.87 -14.29
CA LEU A 84 -15.96 -49.08 -15.13
C LEU A 84 -16.90 -49.07 -16.34
N PHE A 85 -18.15 -48.65 -16.15
CA PHE A 85 -19.23 -48.87 -17.13
C PHE A 85 -19.84 -47.57 -17.70
N GLY A 86 -19.50 -46.42 -17.13
CA GLY A 86 -20.10 -45.13 -17.49
C GLY A 86 -21.58 -45.01 -17.10
N GLY A 87 -22.14 -43.85 -17.41
CA GLY A 87 -23.58 -43.60 -17.43
C GLY A 87 -24.26 -44.28 -18.63
N ALA A 88 -25.58 -44.09 -18.76
CA ALA A 88 -26.36 -44.67 -19.87
C ALA A 88 -25.89 -44.22 -21.27
N ASP A 89 -25.16 -43.11 -21.35
CA ASP A 89 -24.55 -42.53 -22.55
C ASP A 89 -23.02 -42.76 -22.61
N GLY A 90 -22.45 -43.54 -21.69
CA GLY A 90 -21.01 -43.79 -21.57
C GLY A 90 -20.22 -42.74 -20.80
N THR A 91 -20.86 -41.64 -20.37
CA THR A 91 -20.16 -40.58 -19.62
C THR A 91 -19.63 -41.06 -18.27
N GLY A 92 -18.43 -40.66 -17.88
CA GLY A 92 -17.80 -41.11 -16.64
C GLY A 92 -17.04 -42.43 -16.73
N GLN A 93 -17.10 -43.14 -17.87
CA GLN A 93 -16.28 -44.34 -18.06
C GLN A 93 -14.82 -43.94 -18.22
N TYR A 94 -13.94 -44.51 -17.39
CA TYR A 94 -12.50 -44.23 -17.36
C TYR A 94 -12.14 -42.74 -17.20
N GLU A 95 -13.00 -41.98 -16.51
CA GLU A 95 -12.80 -40.54 -16.25
C GLU A 95 -12.58 -40.30 -14.75
N THR A 96 -11.70 -39.37 -14.41
CA THR A 96 -11.53 -38.89 -13.03
C THR A 96 -12.83 -38.28 -12.48
N ASN A 97 -13.11 -38.55 -11.21
CA ASN A 97 -14.17 -37.94 -10.42
C ASN A 97 -13.61 -37.41 -9.09
N THR A 98 -13.22 -36.14 -9.10
CA THR A 98 -12.60 -35.47 -7.94
C THR A 98 -13.54 -35.36 -6.73
N ALA A 99 -14.86 -35.27 -6.95
CA ALA A 99 -15.84 -35.15 -5.87
C ALA A 99 -15.90 -36.40 -4.97
N GLN A 100 -15.51 -37.56 -5.49
CA GLN A 100 -15.49 -38.84 -4.78
C GLN A 100 -14.07 -39.42 -4.69
N SER A 101 -13.05 -38.58 -4.89
CA SER A 101 -11.63 -38.94 -4.80
C SER A 101 -11.25 -40.18 -5.62
N PHE A 102 -11.81 -40.34 -6.82
CA PHE A 102 -11.47 -41.42 -7.76
C PHE A 102 -10.74 -40.83 -8.97
N TYR A 103 -9.53 -41.29 -9.22
CA TYR A 103 -8.62 -40.71 -10.21
C TYR A 103 -8.21 -41.75 -11.24
N ASN A 104 -8.30 -41.37 -12.51
CA ASN A 104 -7.85 -42.16 -13.64
C ASN A 104 -6.33 -41.99 -13.84
N VAL A 105 -5.68 -43.05 -14.33
CA VAL A 105 -4.23 -43.12 -14.55
C VAL A 105 -3.95 -43.05 -16.05
N ASN A 106 -2.99 -42.22 -16.45
CA ASN A 106 -2.59 -42.07 -17.85
C ASN A 106 -1.26 -42.78 -18.20
N HIS A 107 -0.47 -43.17 -17.18
CA HIS A 107 0.80 -43.87 -17.38
C HIS A 107 1.22 -44.64 -16.13
N VAL A 108 1.93 -45.75 -16.34
CA VAL A 108 2.51 -46.59 -15.28
C VAL A 108 3.99 -46.83 -15.58
N ALA A 109 4.84 -46.70 -14.56
CA ALA A 109 6.23 -47.16 -14.57
C ALA A 109 6.41 -48.21 -13.48
N TYR A 110 7.11 -49.30 -13.77
CA TYR A 110 7.50 -50.30 -12.76
C TYR A 110 8.99 -50.59 -12.87
N ASN A 111 9.62 -50.93 -11.74
CA ASN A 111 11.04 -51.23 -11.74
C ASN A 111 11.27 -52.54 -12.53
N PRO A 112 12.20 -52.57 -13.49
CA PRO A 112 12.38 -53.71 -14.39
C PRO A 112 12.84 -54.98 -13.66
N TYR A 113 13.47 -54.86 -12.49
CA TYR A 113 13.84 -56.03 -11.69
C TYR A 113 12.63 -56.78 -11.13
N SER A 114 11.42 -56.18 -11.15
CA SER A 114 10.19 -56.90 -10.83
C SER A 114 9.86 -58.05 -11.77
N LEU A 115 10.47 -58.12 -12.95
CA LEU A 115 10.27 -59.24 -13.86
C LEU A 115 11.09 -60.48 -13.45
N GLU A 116 12.05 -60.32 -12.54
CA GLU A 116 12.98 -61.37 -12.14
C GLU A 116 12.59 -61.99 -10.77
N PRO A 117 12.65 -63.32 -10.62
CA PRO A 117 12.75 -64.32 -11.70
C PRO A 117 11.42 -64.46 -12.45
N ASP A 118 11.45 -64.85 -13.72
CA ASP A 118 10.26 -64.98 -14.62
C ASP A 118 9.05 -65.72 -14.01
N ALA A 119 9.27 -66.69 -13.10
CA ALA A 119 8.21 -67.47 -12.47
C ALA A 119 7.62 -66.84 -11.20
N GLN A 120 8.28 -65.81 -10.64
CA GLN A 120 7.96 -65.18 -9.35
C GLN A 120 8.27 -63.67 -9.40
N SER A 121 7.63 -62.97 -10.36
CA SER A 121 7.81 -61.55 -10.69
C SER A 121 7.28 -60.55 -9.63
N PHE A 122 7.54 -60.85 -8.36
CA PHE A 122 7.25 -60.02 -7.19
C PHE A 122 8.38 -60.08 -6.14
N LEU A 123 9.36 -60.99 -6.26
CA LEU A 123 10.38 -61.16 -5.21
C LEU A 123 11.41 -60.02 -5.18
N TYR A 124 11.76 -59.49 -6.34
CA TYR A 124 12.69 -58.38 -6.51
C TYR A 124 11.98 -57.16 -7.08
N GLY A 125 12.50 -55.96 -6.82
CA GLY A 125 12.12 -54.77 -7.58
C GLY A 125 10.64 -54.43 -7.58
N ASP A 126 9.84 -54.94 -6.64
CA ASP A 126 8.37 -54.93 -6.71
C ASP A 126 7.77 -53.57 -6.33
N VAL A 127 8.16 -52.53 -7.07
CA VAL A 127 7.79 -51.13 -6.88
C VAL A 127 7.38 -50.53 -8.23
N ALA A 128 6.24 -49.87 -8.25
CA ALA A 128 5.67 -49.17 -9.39
C ALA A 128 5.11 -47.80 -9.00
N LEU A 129 5.06 -46.90 -9.99
CA LEU A 129 4.47 -45.57 -9.91
C LEU A 129 3.37 -45.44 -10.97
N ALA A 130 2.23 -44.89 -10.59
CA ALA A 130 1.15 -44.52 -11.48
C ALA A 130 1.00 -43.00 -11.51
N THR A 131 0.84 -42.48 -12.73
CA THR A 131 0.62 -41.05 -13.00
C THR A 131 -0.87 -40.78 -13.14
N LEU A 132 -1.41 -39.90 -12.29
CA LEU A 132 -2.80 -39.47 -12.34
C LEU A 132 -3.02 -38.40 -13.43
N ASP A 133 -4.11 -38.53 -14.19
CA ASP A 133 -4.47 -37.59 -15.26
C ASP A 133 -4.93 -36.21 -14.76
N THR A 134 -5.33 -36.14 -13.49
CA THR A 134 -5.86 -34.96 -12.81
C THR A 134 -5.19 -34.87 -11.43
N PRO A 135 -4.80 -33.67 -10.95
CA PRO A 135 -4.15 -33.58 -9.66
C PRO A 135 -5.16 -33.88 -8.54
N ALA A 136 -4.77 -34.77 -7.62
CA ALA A 136 -5.52 -35.10 -6.42
C ALA A 136 -5.33 -34.05 -5.33
N ALA A 137 -5.75 -32.82 -5.62
CA ALA A 137 -5.47 -31.61 -4.82
C ALA A 137 -5.96 -31.70 -3.35
N ASP A 138 -7.10 -32.37 -3.14
CA ASP A 138 -7.78 -32.48 -1.85
C ASP A 138 -7.55 -33.85 -1.17
N VAL A 139 -6.66 -34.68 -1.73
CA VAL A 139 -6.29 -35.98 -1.15
C VAL A 139 -4.97 -35.83 -0.39
N PRO A 140 -4.89 -36.23 0.90
CA PRO A 140 -3.64 -36.20 1.65
C PRO A 140 -2.54 -37.05 0.98
N THR A 141 -1.30 -36.59 1.05
CA THR A 141 -0.14 -37.30 0.50
C THR A 141 0.80 -37.80 1.61
N TRP A 142 1.56 -38.85 1.31
CA TRP A 142 2.49 -39.48 2.25
C TRP A 142 3.95 -39.15 1.95
N ALA A 143 4.73 -38.97 3.01
CA ALA A 143 6.19 -38.83 2.91
C ALA A 143 6.87 -40.21 2.90
N LEU A 144 7.97 -40.31 2.17
CA LEU A 144 8.77 -41.51 1.96
C LEU A 144 10.09 -41.42 2.72
N LEU A 145 10.53 -42.51 3.34
CA LEU A 145 11.87 -42.59 3.92
C LEU A 145 12.83 -43.30 2.97
N PHE A 146 13.87 -42.58 2.54
CA PHE A 146 14.90 -43.08 1.62
C PHE A 146 16.23 -43.41 2.31
N SER A 147 16.27 -43.42 3.64
CA SER A 147 17.40 -43.96 4.40
C SER A 147 17.04 -45.33 4.98
N PRO A 148 18.03 -46.25 5.08
CA PRO A 148 17.83 -47.48 5.84
C PRO A 148 17.52 -47.15 7.31
N LEU A 149 16.71 -47.98 7.95
CA LEU A 149 16.51 -47.92 9.39
C LEU A 149 17.78 -48.40 10.10
N PRO A 150 18.22 -47.72 11.18
CA PRO A 150 19.37 -48.18 11.92
C PRO A 150 19.05 -49.52 12.63
N PRO A 151 20.01 -50.44 12.73
CA PRO A 151 19.83 -51.65 13.53
C PRO A 151 19.48 -51.33 14.99
N THR A 152 18.58 -52.12 15.56
CA THR A 152 18.14 -52.00 16.96
C THR A 152 18.40 -53.30 17.73
N ASP A 153 18.53 -53.18 19.05
CA ASP A 153 18.57 -54.35 19.93
C ASP A 153 17.18 -55.02 19.95
N VAL A 154 17.11 -56.32 19.65
CA VAL A 154 15.86 -57.08 19.66
C VAL A 154 15.53 -57.53 21.08
N THR A 155 14.34 -57.18 21.55
CA THR A 155 13.86 -57.51 22.90
C THR A 155 12.63 -58.41 22.85
N ALA A 156 11.92 -58.60 23.97
CA ALA A 156 10.61 -59.25 23.94
C ALA A 156 9.54 -58.38 23.24
N ASP A 157 9.77 -57.07 23.11
CA ASP A 157 8.88 -56.13 22.44
C ASP A 157 9.28 -55.91 20.96
N GLY A 158 10.07 -56.82 20.37
CA GLY A 158 10.52 -56.73 18.99
C GLY A 158 11.74 -55.87 18.75
N THR A 159 11.85 -55.40 17.50
CA THR A 159 12.88 -54.46 17.03
C THR A 159 12.64 -53.03 17.56
N GLY A 160 11.48 -52.77 18.18
CA GLY A 160 11.08 -51.44 18.61
C GLY A 160 10.56 -50.53 17.49
N TYR A 161 10.49 -51.00 16.24
CA TYR A 161 9.89 -50.27 15.13
C TYR A 161 8.39 -50.59 15.01
N ASN A 162 7.59 -49.59 15.36
CA ASN A 162 6.14 -49.67 15.29
C ASN A 162 5.68 -49.29 13.90
N VAL A 163 4.88 -50.15 13.27
CA VAL A 163 4.38 -49.92 11.92
C VAL A 163 2.85 -49.96 11.85
N GLY A 164 2.30 -49.18 10.93
CA GLY A 164 0.92 -49.26 10.48
C GLY A 164 0.85 -49.88 9.09
N ILE A 165 -0.18 -50.66 8.84
CA ILE A 165 -0.43 -51.31 7.56
C ILE A 165 -1.89 -51.06 7.13
N TYR A 166 -2.07 -50.77 5.85
CA TYR A 166 -3.35 -50.36 5.29
C TYR A 166 -3.55 -51.00 3.92
N GLY A 167 -4.79 -51.36 3.61
CA GLY A 167 -5.14 -51.90 2.30
C GLY A 167 -6.61 -52.20 2.11
N TYR A 168 -6.97 -52.54 0.87
CA TYR A 168 -8.33 -52.87 0.45
C TYR A 168 -8.49 -54.34 0.07
N GLY A 169 -7.54 -55.17 0.45
CA GLY A 169 -7.51 -56.58 0.17
C GLY A 169 -8.61 -57.37 0.89
N SER A 170 -8.40 -58.68 0.87
CA SER A 170 -9.37 -59.65 1.32
C SER A 170 -9.67 -59.59 2.83
N VAL A 171 -10.86 -60.02 3.22
CA VAL A 171 -11.39 -59.83 4.57
C VAL A 171 -11.22 -61.06 5.45
N GLY A 172 -10.93 -60.86 6.74
CA GLY A 172 -10.72 -61.98 7.67
C GLY A 172 -10.20 -61.56 9.04
N THR A 173 -10.15 -62.53 9.96
CA THR A 173 -9.58 -62.38 11.32
C THR A 173 -8.40 -63.33 11.50
N GLY A 174 -7.57 -63.12 12.53
CA GLY A 174 -6.47 -64.05 12.83
C GLY A 174 -6.93 -65.47 13.13
N GLU A 175 -8.19 -65.69 13.53
CA GLU A 175 -8.73 -67.02 13.86
C GLU A 175 -9.32 -67.72 12.64
N THR A 176 -10.06 -66.99 11.82
CA THR A 176 -10.74 -67.55 10.64
C THR A 176 -9.85 -67.56 9.40
N GLY A 177 -8.76 -66.80 9.41
CA GLY A 177 -8.02 -66.42 8.21
C GLY A 177 -8.89 -65.62 7.24
N GLN A 178 -8.46 -65.57 5.99
CA GLN A 178 -9.24 -65.01 4.89
C GLN A 178 -10.57 -65.76 4.71
N THR A 179 -11.68 -65.03 4.70
CA THR A 179 -13.06 -65.59 4.58
C THR A 179 -13.81 -65.12 3.33
N GLY A 180 -13.28 -64.15 2.59
CA GLY A 180 -13.84 -63.63 1.33
C GLY A 180 -12.81 -62.86 0.51
N GLY A 181 -13.21 -62.32 -0.64
CA GLY A 181 -12.40 -61.39 -1.44
C GLY A 181 -12.48 -59.95 -0.91
N SER A 182 -11.91 -58.99 -1.65
CA SER A 182 -12.08 -57.56 -1.34
C SER A 182 -13.57 -57.18 -1.33
N ASP A 183 -13.98 -56.44 -0.31
CA ASP A 183 -15.29 -55.78 -0.24
C ASP A 183 -15.22 -54.29 -0.61
N PHE A 184 -14.12 -53.87 -1.27
CA PHE A 184 -13.82 -52.49 -1.68
C PHE A 184 -13.77 -51.49 -0.52
N ARG A 185 -13.39 -51.97 0.67
CA ARG A 185 -13.26 -51.13 1.87
C ARG A 185 -11.85 -51.15 2.43
N ARG A 186 -11.35 -49.97 2.80
CA ARG A 186 -10.03 -49.82 3.42
C ARG A 186 -10.03 -50.36 4.83
N ARG A 187 -8.97 -51.07 5.17
CA ARG A 187 -8.68 -51.59 6.50
C ARG A 187 -7.35 -51.06 6.97
N ALA A 188 -7.21 -50.96 8.28
CA ALA A 188 -6.02 -50.52 8.97
C ALA A 188 -5.73 -51.46 10.13
N ALA A 189 -4.48 -51.80 10.31
CA ALA A 189 -3.97 -52.42 11.53
C ALA A 189 -2.58 -51.90 11.84
N GLU A 190 -2.11 -52.28 13.01
CA GLU A 190 -0.74 -52.05 13.42
C GLU A 190 0.04 -53.36 13.39
N ASN A 191 1.37 -53.27 13.43
CA ASN A 191 2.25 -54.41 13.60
C ASN A 191 3.60 -53.91 14.17
N ILE A 192 4.50 -54.83 14.52
CA ILE A 192 5.90 -54.55 14.84
C ILE A 192 6.72 -55.02 13.65
N LEU A 193 7.73 -54.23 13.25
CA LEU A 193 8.63 -54.65 12.20
C LEU A 193 9.51 -55.80 12.72
N GLY A 194 9.35 -57.01 12.19
CA GLY A 194 10.01 -58.21 12.69
C GLY A 194 11.50 -58.27 12.33
N ALA A 195 11.84 -57.96 11.08
CA ALA A 195 13.23 -57.94 10.59
C ALA A 195 13.41 -57.08 9.33
N LEU A 196 14.66 -56.64 9.12
CA LEU A 196 15.23 -56.35 7.81
C LEU A 196 16.27 -57.45 7.53
N THR A 197 16.01 -58.29 6.55
CA THR A 197 16.88 -59.40 6.13
C THR A 197 16.39 -59.90 4.77
N ASP A 198 16.91 -61.01 4.28
CA ASP A 198 16.59 -61.56 2.97
C ASP A 198 15.82 -62.90 3.04
N LEU A 199 15.24 -63.31 1.90
CA LEU A 199 14.46 -64.55 1.82
C LEU A 199 15.34 -65.80 1.92
N GLU A 200 16.59 -65.77 1.46
CA GLU A 200 17.52 -66.88 1.62
C GLU A 200 17.78 -67.16 3.11
N THR A 201 18.06 -66.11 3.88
CA THR A 201 18.29 -66.18 5.33
C THR A 201 17.04 -66.66 6.07
N PHE A 202 15.87 -66.12 5.74
CA PHE A 202 14.60 -66.51 6.36
C PHE A 202 14.22 -67.97 6.07
N GLU A 203 14.25 -68.38 4.81
CA GLU A 203 13.92 -69.76 4.41
C GLU A 203 14.98 -70.77 4.88
N GLY A 204 16.25 -70.38 4.82
CA GLY A 204 17.39 -71.19 5.24
C GLY A 204 17.30 -71.59 6.72
N PHE A 205 16.93 -70.64 7.60
CA PHE A 205 16.71 -70.92 9.01
C PHE A 205 15.46 -71.79 9.26
N LEU A 206 14.30 -71.40 8.71
CA LEU A 206 13.03 -72.06 9.06
C LEU A 206 12.81 -73.43 8.41
N PHE A 207 13.31 -73.63 7.19
CA PHE A 207 13.02 -74.83 6.40
C PHE A 207 14.25 -75.70 6.15
N GLY A 208 15.45 -75.11 6.25
CA GLY A 208 16.67 -75.71 5.75
C GLY A 208 16.68 -75.80 4.23
N GLY A 209 17.85 -75.71 3.61
CA GLY A 209 17.95 -75.77 2.15
C GLY A 209 19.32 -75.40 1.62
N ALA A 210 19.52 -75.59 0.32
CA ALA A 210 20.63 -74.95 -0.38
C ALA A 210 20.32 -73.46 -0.59
N PRO A 211 21.34 -72.58 -0.63
CA PRO A 211 21.17 -71.16 -0.98
C PRO A 211 20.32 -70.99 -2.24
N ASN A 212 19.25 -70.21 -2.15
CA ASN A 212 18.28 -69.98 -3.23
C ASN A 212 18.64 -68.72 -4.06
N GLY A 213 19.62 -67.94 -3.62
CA GLY A 213 20.11 -66.70 -4.23
C GLY A 213 19.19 -65.49 -4.03
N LEU A 214 18.20 -65.56 -3.14
CA LEU A 214 17.26 -64.49 -2.83
C LEU A 214 17.78 -63.59 -1.71
N THR A 215 18.90 -62.92 -1.96
CA THR A 215 19.69 -62.20 -0.93
C THR A 215 19.33 -60.72 -0.79
N GLN A 216 18.34 -60.21 -1.52
CA GLN A 216 17.88 -58.83 -1.35
C GLN A 216 17.21 -58.64 0.03
N ASN A 217 17.59 -57.56 0.72
CA ASN A 217 16.93 -57.16 1.95
C ASN A 217 15.47 -56.70 1.75
N LEU A 218 14.59 -57.23 2.59
CA LEU A 218 13.16 -56.98 2.67
C LEU A 218 12.76 -56.69 4.12
N TYR A 219 11.69 -55.91 4.29
CA TYR A 219 11.06 -55.73 5.60
C TYR A 219 10.03 -56.83 5.84
N PHE A 220 10.12 -57.54 6.96
CA PHE A 220 9.21 -58.62 7.32
C PHE A 220 8.31 -58.30 8.51
N LEU A 221 7.09 -58.84 8.47
CA LEU A 221 6.09 -58.84 9.55
C LEU A 221 5.55 -60.26 9.72
N ASP A 222 5.16 -60.65 10.93
CA ASP A 222 4.30 -61.80 11.20
C ASP A 222 2.99 -61.41 11.87
N PHE A 223 2.08 -62.39 12.02
CA PHE A 223 0.77 -62.18 12.64
C PHE A 223 0.64 -62.94 13.95
N ASP A 224 0.86 -62.24 15.04
CA ASP A 224 0.89 -62.80 16.37
C ASP A 224 -0.50 -63.01 16.97
N ASP A 225 -0.69 -64.17 17.61
CA ASP A 225 -1.85 -64.40 18.45
C ASP A 225 -1.64 -63.68 19.80
N PRO A 226 -2.51 -62.72 20.18
CA PRO A 226 -2.42 -62.04 21.48
C PRO A 226 -2.59 -62.97 22.68
N ARG A 227 -3.00 -64.23 22.43
CA ARG A 227 -3.11 -65.28 23.44
C ARG A 227 -1.87 -66.18 23.47
N ARG A 228 -0.83 -65.95 22.67
CA ARG A 228 0.40 -66.76 22.66
C ARG A 228 0.95 -66.91 24.09
N GLY A 229 1.26 -68.15 24.47
CA GLY A 229 1.63 -68.51 25.85
C GLY A 229 0.45 -68.79 26.80
N PHE A 230 -0.80 -68.57 26.39
CA PHE A 230 -2.02 -68.86 27.15
C PHE A 230 -2.85 -69.99 26.54
N SER A 231 -3.79 -70.54 27.31
CA SER A 231 -4.73 -71.56 26.84
C SER A 231 -5.64 -70.99 25.74
N GLY A 232 -5.70 -71.65 24.60
CA GLY A 232 -6.53 -71.24 23.46
C GLY A 232 -5.79 -70.40 22.41
N ALA A 233 -4.48 -70.21 22.55
CA ALA A 233 -3.63 -69.69 21.49
C ALA A 233 -3.68 -70.57 20.24
N SER A 234 -3.54 -69.95 19.07
CA SER A 234 -3.32 -70.64 17.80
C SER A 234 -2.07 -71.51 17.88
N VAL A 235 -2.19 -72.78 17.53
CA VAL A 235 -1.05 -73.70 17.42
C VAL A 235 -0.18 -73.43 16.20
N PHE A 236 -0.63 -72.55 15.30
CA PHE A 236 0.05 -72.19 14.06
C PHE A 236 0.90 -70.93 14.18
N ASP A 237 0.74 -70.18 15.27
CA ASP A 237 1.60 -69.06 15.60
C ASP A 237 2.82 -69.56 16.36
N PHE A 238 3.96 -69.58 15.68
CA PHE A 238 5.26 -69.93 16.23
C PHE A 238 6.17 -68.72 16.41
N ASN A 239 5.64 -67.50 16.32
CA ASN A 239 6.38 -66.25 16.46
C ASN A 239 7.58 -66.20 15.50
N ALA A 240 7.30 -66.07 14.20
CA ALA A 240 8.30 -66.16 13.14
C ALA A 240 9.38 -65.07 13.27
N PHE A 241 9.03 -63.95 13.89
CA PHE A 241 9.98 -62.95 14.35
C PHE A 241 9.89 -62.78 15.86
N ARG A 242 10.95 -62.29 16.50
CA ARG A 242 10.97 -62.15 17.95
C ARG A 242 10.22 -60.91 18.43
N ASP A 243 8.93 -61.02 18.66
CA ASP A 243 8.10 -59.97 19.26
C ASP A 243 6.87 -60.53 20.01
N ASN A 244 6.03 -59.61 20.48
CA ASN A 244 4.76 -59.90 21.14
C ASN A 244 3.64 -59.25 20.34
N ALA A 245 2.46 -59.88 20.36
CA ALA A 245 1.29 -59.35 19.69
C ALA A 245 0.98 -57.90 20.09
N ARG A 246 0.77 -57.04 19.11
CA ARG A 246 0.46 -55.63 19.32
C ARG A 246 -0.94 -55.44 19.88
N THR A 247 -1.01 -54.68 20.98
CA THR A 247 -2.25 -54.33 21.68
C THR A 247 -2.30 -52.83 21.93
N ALA A 248 -3.51 -52.26 21.88
CA ALA A 248 -3.77 -50.90 22.34
C ALA A 248 -3.59 -50.79 23.87
N GLU A 249 -3.50 -49.57 24.39
CA GLU A 249 -3.37 -49.32 25.84
C GLU A 249 -4.50 -49.95 26.68
N ASP A 250 -5.68 -50.14 26.08
CA ASP A 250 -6.84 -50.78 26.72
C ASP A 250 -6.82 -52.32 26.64
N GLY A 251 -5.76 -52.90 26.06
CA GLY A 251 -5.58 -54.33 25.88
C GLY A 251 -6.27 -54.92 24.65
N THR A 252 -6.89 -54.10 23.80
CA THR A 252 -7.49 -54.56 22.54
C THR A 252 -6.40 -54.95 21.54
N PRO A 253 -6.44 -56.14 20.93
CA PRO A 253 -5.50 -56.50 19.86
C PRO A 253 -5.64 -55.53 18.68
N THR A 254 -4.53 -54.88 18.31
CA THR A 254 -4.46 -53.99 17.14
C THR A 254 -3.66 -54.61 16.01
N GLU A 255 -3.01 -55.74 16.26
CA GLU A 255 -2.22 -56.40 15.26
C GLU A 255 -3.04 -56.97 14.11
N GLY A 256 -2.50 -56.85 12.91
CA GLY A 256 -3.03 -57.51 11.72
C GLY A 256 -1.92 -57.84 10.73
N ILE A 257 -2.33 -58.55 9.68
CA ILE A 257 -1.47 -58.90 8.54
C ILE A 257 -2.22 -58.70 7.24
N THR A 258 -1.50 -58.79 6.14
CA THR A 258 -2.00 -58.51 4.79
C THR A 258 -2.61 -59.75 4.11
N ALA A 259 -3.40 -59.54 3.07
CA ALA A 259 -4.07 -60.57 2.28
C ALA A 259 -4.15 -60.17 0.79
N PRO A 260 -4.61 -61.06 -0.12
CA PRO A 260 -4.69 -60.74 -1.56
C PRO A 260 -5.52 -59.48 -1.82
N GLY A 261 -4.97 -58.57 -2.61
CA GLY A 261 -5.50 -57.23 -2.89
C GLY A 261 -4.89 -56.10 -2.04
N ASP A 262 -4.16 -56.42 -0.96
CA ASP A 262 -3.37 -55.44 -0.21
C ASP A 262 -2.02 -55.14 -0.89
N SER A 263 -1.63 -55.89 -1.92
CA SER A 263 -0.39 -55.70 -2.70
C SER A 263 -0.22 -54.23 -3.07
N GLY A 264 0.96 -53.67 -2.83
CA GLY A 264 1.22 -52.24 -3.04
C GLY A 264 0.87 -51.33 -1.87
N GLY A 265 0.15 -51.85 -0.86
CA GLY A 265 -0.17 -51.11 0.37
C GLY A 265 1.08 -50.68 1.14
N PRO A 266 1.03 -49.54 1.85
CA PRO A 266 2.21 -48.97 2.49
C PRO A 266 2.56 -49.68 3.80
N LEU A 267 3.87 -49.80 4.07
CA LEU A 267 4.42 -50.01 5.40
C LEU A 267 4.75 -48.65 6.02
N ILE A 268 3.99 -48.25 7.03
CA ILE A 268 4.06 -46.91 7.62
C ILE A 268 4.80 -46.97 8.95
N LEU A 269 5.96 -46.35 9.05
CA LEU A 269 6.71 -46.20 10.28
C LEU A 269 6.06 -45.14 11.19
N GLN A 270 5.82 -45.49 12.45
CA GLN A 270 5.11 -44.67 13.44
C GLN A 270 6.00 -44.15 14.58
N ASN A 271 7.31 -44.44 14.54
CA ASN A 271 8.27 -44.05 15.59
C ASN A 271 8.57 -42.55 15.67
N PHE A 272 8.13 -41.75 14.69
CA PHE A 272 8.37 -40.31 14.63
C PHE A 272 7.05 -39.54 14.65
N SER A 273 7.12 -38.23 14.96
CA SER A 273 5.93 -37.36 14.91
C SER A 273 5.32 -37.27 13.51
N LYS A 274 6.16 -37.39 12.46
CA LYS A 274 5.72 -37.53 11.07
C LYS A 274 5.77 -39.02 10.72
N GLN A 275 4.64 -39.61 10.35
CA GLN A 275 4.59 -40.98 9.86
C GLN A 275 5.17 -41.05 8.45
N LEU A 276 5.90 -42.13 8.14
CA LEU A 276 6.68 -42.26 6.92
C LEU A 276 6.44 -43.61 6.27
N VAL A 277 6.24 -43.64 4.95
CA VAL A 277 6.21 -44.89 4.20
C VAL A 277 7.64 -45.36 4.00
N ILE A 278 7.94 -46.57 4.46
CA ILE A 278 9.29 -47.18 4.40
C ILE A 278 9.36 -48.34 3.41
N GLY A 279 8.20 -48.90 3.01
CA GLY A 279 8.13 -50.02 2.08
C GLY A 279 6.76 -50.19 1.44
N VAL A 280 6.72 -51.00 0.40
CA VAL A 280 5.53 -51.33 -0.40
C VAL A 280 5.28 -52.84 -0.29
N LEU A 281 4.04 -53.24 0.02
CA LEU A 281 3.71 -54.65 0.22
C LEU A 281 3.93 -55.41 -1.08
N SER A 282 4.72 -56.47 -0.99
CA SER A 282 5.11 -57.25 -2.16
C SER A 282 4.58 -58.68 -2.11
N GLY A 283 4.76 -59.36 -0.97
CA GLY A 283 4.32 -60.75 -0.84
C GLY A 283 4.30 -61.24 0.60
N GLY A 284 4.23 -62.55 0.76
CA GLY A 284 4.20 -63.17 2.08
C GLY A 284 3.90 -64.67 2.04
N TYR A 285 4.13 -65.32 3.17
CA TYR A 285 3.74 -66.70 3.42
C TYR A 285 2.34 -66.71 4.04
N SER A 286 1.35 -67.06 3.22
CA SER A 286 -0.06 -67.12 3.66
C SER A 286 -0.31 -68.12 4.78
N ARG A 287 0.53 -69.15 4.92
CA ARG A 287 0.50 -70.17 5.99
C ARG A 287 1.74 -71.06 5.91
N PHE A 288 2.09 -71.68 7.03
CA PHE A 288 3.21 -72.64 7.13
C PHE A 288 2.73 -74.08 7.38
N PHE A 289 1.52 -74.28 7.92
CA PHE A 289 1.03 -75.60 8.31
C PHE A 289 -0.20 -76.06 7.52
N ASN A 290 -0.27 -77.36 7.28
CA ASN A 290 -1.47 -77.99 6.75
C ASN A 290 -2.62 -77.90 7.78
N GLY A 291 -3.75 -77.33 7.36
CA GLY A 291 -4.91 -77.07 8.24
C GLY A 291 -4.95 -75.67 8.84
N GLN A 292 -3.88 -74.87 8.68
CA GLN A 292 -3.91 -73.43 8.95
C GLN A 292 -4.73 -72.71 7.87
N ALA A 293 -5.62 -71.82 8.30
CA ALA A 293 -6.36 -70.96 7.38
C ALA A 293 -5.37 -69.94 6.76
N PRO A 294 -5.45 -69.63 5.45
CA PRO A 294 -4.59 -68.63 4.84
C PRO A 294 -4.74 -67.25 5.53
N TYR A 295 -3.62 -66.55 5.74
CA TYR A 295 -3.53 -65.22 6.34
C TYR A 295 -4.13 -65.15 7.75
N SER A 296 -4.03 -66.24 8.49
CA SER A 296 -4.40 -66.35 9.92
C SER A 296 -3.18 -66.14 10.82
N TYR A 297 -3.34 -66.26 12.14
CA TYR A 297 -2.22 -66.19 13.08
C TYR A 297 -1.07 -67.12 12.66
N GLY A 298 0.16 -66.59 12.72
CA GLY A 298 1.40 -67.20 12.22
C GLY A 298 1.69 -66.99 10.73
N ALA A 299 0.90 -66.18 10.01
CA ALA A 299 1.23 -65.78 8.64
C ALA A 299 2.34 -64.70 8.63
N VAL A 300 3.09 -64.60 7.52
CA VAL A 300 4.19 -63.65 7.36
C VAL A 300 3.98 -62.83 6.09
N SER A 301 4.31 -61.54 6.13
CA SER A 301 4.31 -60.64 4.98
C SER A 301 5.67 -59.96 4.83
N PHE A 302 6.03 -59.61 3.59
CA PHE A 302 7.25 -58.87 3.30
C PHE A 302 7.02 -57.71 2.34
N TYR A 303 7.84 -56.67 2.51
CA TYR A 303 7.74 -55.38 1.83
C TYR A 303 9.07 -55.03 1.18
N GLN A 304 9.00 -54.42 0.00
CA GLN A 304 10.14 -53.84 -0.70
C GLN A 304 10.59 -52.56 0.03
N PRO A 305 11.82 -52.48 0.56
CA PRO A 305 12.32 -51.28 1.23
C PRO A 305 12.53 -50.12 0.24
N LEU A 306 11.90 -48.97 0.47
CA LEU A 306 11.97 -47.85 -0.47
C LEU A 306 13.38 -47.25 -0.60
N TYR A 307 14.23 -47.36 0.42
CA TYR A 307 15.60 -46.86 0.36
C TYR A 307 16.46 -47.58 -0.70
N LEU A 308 16.11 -48.82 -1.08
CA LEU A 308 16.80 -49.55 -2.14
C LEU A 308 16.50 -49.02 -3.54
N TYR A 309 15.39 -48.29 -3.71
CA TYR A 309 14.87 -47.88 -5.02
C TYR A 309 14.66 -46.36 -5.12
N TRP A 310 15.22 -45.59 -4.19
CA TRP A 310 14.88 -44.17 -4.03
C TRP A 310 15.16 -43.33 -5.29
N ASP A 311 16.25 -43.61 -5.99
CA ASP A 311 16.69 -42.90 -7.18
C ASP A 311 15.83 -43.28 -8.39
N TRP A 312 15.44 -44.54 -8.50
CA TRP A 312 14.45 -45.00 -9.49
C TRP A 312 13.07 -44.34 -9.25
N ILE A 313 12.64 -44.24 -7.98
CA ILE A 313 11.40 -43.54 -7.61
C ILE A 313 11.49 -42.06 -7.99
N ALA A 314 12.62 -41.41 -7.71
CA ALA A 314 12.84 -40.01 -8.06
C ALA A 314 12.83 -39.78 -9.59
N GLU A 315 13.49 -40.64 -10.36
CA GLU A 315 13.54 -40.59 -11.82
C GLU A 315 12.17 -40.78 -12.47
N ASN A 316 11.32 -41.64 -11.91
CA ASN A 316 10.01 -41.95 -12.48
C ASN A 316 8.85 -41.15 -11.87
N ASN A 317 9.12 -40.23 -10.93
CA ASN A 317 8.11 -39.35 -10.37
C ASN A 317 7.81 -38.19 -11.37
N PRO A 318 6.58 -38.12 -11.93
CA PRO A 318 6.20 -37.11 -12.92
C PRO A 318 5.99 -35.70 -12.31
N TYR A 319 5.97 -35.58 -10.99
CA TYR A 319 5.67 -34.34 -10.29
C TYR A 319 6.95 -33.62 -9.84
N HIS A 320 7.16 -32.41 -10.34
CA HIS A 320 8.37 -31.65 -10.12
C HIS A 320 8.09 -30.35 -9.36
N TYR A 321 8.78 -30.19 -8.24
CA TYR A 321 8.82 -28.93 -7.50
C TYR A 321 9.91 -28.04 -8.09
N VAL A 322 9.57 -26.80 -8.43
CA VAL A 322 10.48 -25.91 -9.14
C VAL A 322 10.39 -24.49 -8.60
N GLY A 323 11.53 -23.79 -8.65
CA GLY A 323 11.64 -22.40 -8.23
C GLY A 323 12.31 -21.53 -9.28
N THR A 324 12.16 -20.22 -9.12
CA THR A 324 12.87 -19.23 -9.93
C THR A 324 14.29 -19.02 -9.45
N LYS A 325 15.19 -18.71 -10.38
CA LYS A 325 16.49 -18.11 -10.06
C LYS A 325 16.33 -16.60 -9.84
N ALA A 326 17.24 -16.01 -9.09
CA ALA A 326 17.22 -14.58 -8.83
C ALA A 326 17.49 -13.77 -10.11
N GLY A 327 16.83 -12.62 -10.22
CA GLY A 327 16.86 -11.73 -11.38
C GLY A 327 15.56 -11.76 -12.19
N ASN A 328 15.43 -10.80 -13.11
CA ASN A 328 14.27 -10.75 -14.01
C ASN A 328 14.47 -11.75 -15.15
N GLY A 329 13.42 -12.47 -15.52
CA GLY A 329 13.47 -13.49 -16.57
C GLY A 329 12.12 -13.71 -17.24
N GLN A 330 12.13 -14.29 -18.44
CA GLN A 330 10.90 -14.76 -19.09
C GLN A 330 10.53 -16.12 -18.51
N TRP A 331 9.22 -16.39 -18.34
CA TRP A 331 8.73 -17.72 -17.97
C TRP A 331 9.23 -18.79 -18.95
N THR A 332 9.28 -18.45 -20.24
CA THR A 332 9.73 -19.34 -21.32
C THR A 332 11.26 -19.47 -21.45
N ASP A 333 12.04 -18.82 -20.59
CA ASP A 333 13.49 -19.03 -20.54
C ASP A 333 13.82 -20.26 -19.68
N ALA A 334 14.32 -21.31 -20.33
CA ALA A 334 14.71 -22.56 -19.68
C ALA A 334 15.81 -22.40 -18.60
N ASN A 335 16.56 -21.29 -18.62
CA ASN A 335 17.59 -20.99 -17.62
C ASN A 335 17.04 -20.26 -16.38
N HIS A 336 15.80 -19.76 -16.41
CA HIS A 336 15.17 -19.05 -15.29
C HIS A 336 14.77 -19.98 -14.14
N TRP A 337 14.68 -21.28 -14.42
CA TRP A 337 14.13 -22.27 -13.49
C TRP A 337 15.18 -23.20 -12.92
N VAL A 338 14.89 -23.70 -11.71
CA VAL A 338 15.67 -24.72 -11.02
C VAL A 338 14.74 -25.69 -10.29
N SER A 339 15.00 -27.01 -10.36
CA SER A 339 14.23 -27.98 -9.56
C SER A 339 14.62 -27.88 -8.09
N THR A 340 13.63 -28.05 -7.21
CA THR A 340 13.83 -28.13 -5.77
C THR A 340 13.59 -29.55 -5.29
N LEU A 341 13.94 -29.81 -4.03
CA LEU A 341 13.72 -31.10 -3.41
C LEU A 341 12.22 -31.35 -3.22
N ASP A 342 11.76 -32.57 -3.54
CA ASP A 342 10.39 -33.00 -3.25
C ASP A 342 10.18 -33.05 -1.72
N PRO A 343 9.17 -32.36 -1.16
CA PRO A 343 8.88 -32.35 0.28
C PRO A 343 8.44 -33.72 0.83
N ALA A 344 8.09 -34.69 -0.02
CA ALA A 344 7.80 -36.05 0.38
C ALA A 344 9.08 -36.85 0.70
N TYR A 345 10.24 -36.49 0.16
CA TYR A 345 11.46 -37.29 0.32
C TYR A 345 12.16 -36.98 1.64
N MET A 346 12.32 -38.00 2.47
CA MET A 346 12.92 -37.88 3.80
C MET A 346 14.13 -38.81 3.93
N ILE A 347 15.12 -38.37 4.69
CA ILE A 347 16.27 -39.16 5.13
C ILE A 347 16.44 -39.06 6.64
N LEU A 348 17.16 -40.02 7.24
CA LEU A 348 17.56 -39.91 8.63
C LEU A 348 18.87 -39.11 8.73
N SER A 349 18.84 -38.01 9.47
CA SER A 349 20.02 -37.22 9.84
C SER A 349 20.08 -37.10 11.35
N GLY A 350 21.14 -37.64 11.97
CA GLY A 350 21.23 -37.72 13.44
C GLY A 350 20.11 -38.55 14.08
N GLY A 351 19.56 -39.53 13.36
CA GLY A 351 18.45 -40.37 13.82
C GLY A 351 17.07 -39.70 13.78
N GLN A 352 16.94 -38.52 13.16
CA GLN A 352 15.67 -37.83 12.98
C GLN A 352 15.36 -37.63 11.48
N PRO A 353 14.08 -37.71 11.06
CA PRO A 353 13.70 -37.50 9.68
C PRO A 353 13.82 -36.03 9.28
N VAL A 354 14.56 -35.77 8.20
CA VAL A 354 14.70 -34.45 7.56
C VAL A 354 14.41 -34.56 6.07
N ASN A 355 13.91 -33.50 5.44
CA ASN A 355 13.70 -33.50 3.99
C ASN A 355 15.06 -33.58 3.29
N GLY A 356 15.26 -34.63 2.48
CA GLY A 356 16.53 -34.88 1.83
C GLY A 356 16.49 -36.10 0.91
N ILE A 357 17.60 -36.33 0.23
CA ILE A 357 17.88 -37.53 -0.57
C ILE A 357 19.22 -38.14 -0.14
N PRO A 358 19.42 -39.46 -0.29
CA PRO A 358 20.72 -40.10 -0.10
C PRO A 358 21.81 -39.53 -1.03
N THR A 359 23.07 -39.77 -0.69
CA THR A 359 24.24 -39.31 -1.49
C THR A 359 24.74 -40.33 -2.51
N THR A 360 24.20 -41.55 -2.46
CA THR A 360 24.53 -42.69 -3.34
C THR A 360 23.25 -43.26 -3.93
N PRO A 361 23.27 -43.75 -5.18
CA PRO A 361 22.15 -44.48 -5.79
C PRO A 361 21.62 -45.60 -4.90
N GLY A 362 20.35 -45.96 -5.08
CA GLY A 362 19.77 -47.12 -4.41
C GLY A 362 20.44 -48.41 -4.89
N GLU A 363 20.65 -49.35 -3.98
CA GLU A 363 21.33 -50.62 -4.29
C GLU A 363 20.41 -51.61 -5.02
N GLN A 364 19.10 -51.32 -5.09
CA GLN A 364 18.08 -52.13 -5.73
C GLN A 364 18.17 -53.59 -5.26
N ILE A 365 18.26 -54.56 -6.17
CA ILE A 365 18.35 -55.98 -5.85
C ILE A 365 19.64 -56.35 -5.09
N PHE A 366 20.68 -55.53 -5.17
CA PHE A 366 21.99 -55.81 -4.58
C PHE A 366 22.11 -55.38 -3.11
N GLY A 367 21.07 -54.76 -2.55
CA GLY A 367 21.10 -54.31 -1.16
C GLY A 367 20.99 -55.47 -0.18
N THR A 368 22.08 -55.73 0.54
CA THR A 368 22.26 -56.87 1.46
C THR A 368 22.83 -56.46 2.82
N GLU A 369 23.00 -55.15 3.06
CA GLU A 369 23.56 -54.62 4.30
C GLU A 369 22.47 -54.03 5.21
N GLY A 370 22.81 -53.95 6.50
CA GLY A 370 21.96 -53.27 7.51
C GLY A 370 20.99 -54.20 8.24
N ASP A 371 21.16 -55.51 8.12
CA ASP A 371 20.30 -56.53 8.73
C ASP A 371 20.07 -56.29 10.22
N PHE A 372 18.81 -56.49 10.63
CA PHE A 372 18.40 -56.51 12.02
C PHE A 372 17.14 -57.37 12.20
N GLY A 373 16.87 -57.78 13.43
CA GLY A 373 15.76 -58.67 13.75
C GLY A 373 16.24 -60.05 14.18
N GLN A 374 15.30 -60.85 14.69
CA GLN A 374 15.56 -62.26 15.03
C GLN A 374 14.45 -63.11 14.44
N ILE A 375 14.83 -64.07 13.59
CA ILE A 375 13.92 -65.05 12.99
C ILE A 375 13.79 -66.19 14.00
N CYS A 376 12.57 -66.59 14.36
CA CYS A 376 12.37 -67.55 15.44
C CYS A 376 11.42 -68.69 15.05
N TYR A 377 11.60 -69.82 15.73
CA TYR A 377 10.66 -70.93 15.79
C TYR A 377 10.33 -71.25 17.24
N GLN A 378 9.16 -70.79 17.69
CA GLN A 378 8.71 -70.92 19.07
C GLN A 378 7.59 -71.94 19.23
N THR A 379 7.71 -72.72 20.29
CA THR A 379 6.67 -73.63 20.77
C THR A 379 6.60 -73.53 22.30
N THR A 380 5.63 -74.21 22.91
CA THR A 380 5.46 -74.22 24.38
C THR A 380 6.68 -74.68 25.20
N GLY A 381 7.70 -75.28 24.60
CA GLY A 381 8.92 -75.73 25.32
C GLY A 381 10.22 -75.57 24.54
N LEU A 382 10.21 -74.79 23.46
CA LEU A 382 11.38 -74.50 22.62
C LEU A 382 11.25 -73.07 22.09
N ASN A 383 12.33 -72.32 22.18
CA ASN A 383 12.50 -71.03 21.55
C ASN A 383 13.86 -71.01 20.87
N ASP A 384 13.85 -71.19 19.56
CA ASP A 384 15.01 -71.18 18.68
C ASP A 384 14.98 -69.89 17.86
N CYS A 385 15.99 -69.04 17.98
CA CYS A 385 16.04 -67.74 17.32
C CYS A 385 17.39 -67.48 16.67
N TYR A 386 17.38 -67.09 15.41
CA TYR A 386 18.54 -66.67 14.63
C TYR A 386 18.59 -65.15 14.51
N ASP A 387 19.67 -64.55 15.01
CA ASP A 387 19.94 -63.11 14.94
C ASP A 387 20.58 -62.75 13.59
N THR A 388 19.85 -61.99 12.76
CA THR A 388 20.24 -61.71 11.37
C THR A 388 21.44 -60.78 11.28
N ALA A 389 21.58 -59.87 12.24
CA ALA A 389 22.71 -58.92 12.29
C ALA A 389 24.04 -59.61 12.67
N THR A 390 24.00 -60.59 13.56
CA THR A 390 25.20 -61.24 14.12
C THR A 390 25.46 -62.65 13.60
N GLY A 391 24.47 -63.28 12.97
CA GLY A 391 24.51 -64.67 12.52
C GLY A 391 24.50 -65.69 13.67
N VAL A 392 24.00 -65.30 14.84
CA VAL A 392 24.01 -66.14 16.06
C VAL A 392 22.64 -66.78 16.28
N GLU A 393 22.61 -68.10 16.30
CA GLU A 393 21.45 -68.90 16.71
C GLU A 393 21.45 -69.12 18.24
N THR A 394 20.31 -68.91 18.87
CA THR A 394 20.10 -69.08 20.31
C THR A 394 18.90 -69.98 20.57
N VAL A 395 19.15 -71.14 21.22
CA VAL A 395 18.11 -72.10 21.58
C VAL A 395 17.88 -72.13 23.09
N THR A 396 16.64 -71.88 23.51
CA THR A 396 16.21 -71.88 24.92
C THR A 396 14.93 -72.69 25.12
N GLY A 397 14.65 -73.10 26.37
CA GLY A 397 13.48 -73.93 26.71
C GLY A 397 12.24 -73.15 27.14
N ASP A 398 12.33 -71.83 27.28
CA ASP A 398 11.25 -70.98 27.77
C ASP A 398 10.58 -70.23 26.61
N PRO A 399 9.24 -70.27 26.48
CA PRO A 399 8.53 -69.48 25.46
C PRO A 399 8.60 -67.97 25.75
N ILE A 400 8.73 -67.15 24.70
CA ILE A 400 8.71 -65.68 24.80
C ILE A 400 7.27 -65.21 25.05
N GLY A 401 7.10 -64.14 25.84
CA GLY A 401 5.80 -63.59 26.24
C GLY A 401 5.44 -63.73 27.74
N THR A 402 6.34 -64.24 28.57
CA THR A 402 6.25 -64.08 30.05
C THR A 402 7.39 -63.19 30.53
N ALA A 403 7.06 -62.14 31.28
CA ALA A 403 8.00 -61.08 31.65
C ALA A 403 9.35 -61.60 32.21
N GLY A 404 10.46 -61.18 31.60
CA GLY A 404 11.78 -61.17 32.25
C GLY A 404 12.96 -61.94 31.63
N ASN A 405 12.90 -62.39 30.37
CA ASN A 405 13.90 -63.33 29.86
C ASN A 405 14.91 -62.67 28.89
N ASN A 406 15.95 -62.04 29.45
CA ASN A 406 17.22 -61.85 28.75
C ASN A 406 17.94 -63.21 28.72
N ALA A 407 17.82 -63.96 27.63
CA ALA A 407 18.54 -65.22 27.47
C ALA A 407 20.03 -64.94 27.25
N GLY A 408 20.87 -65.54 28.11
CA GLY A 408 22.32 -65.53 27.96
C GLY A 408 22.76 -66.33 26.73
N GLN A 409 23.72 -65.77 26.00
CA GLN A 409 24.36 -66.33 24.81
C GLN A 409 24.86 -67.77 25.05
N GLY A 410 24.23 -68.73 24.36
CA GLY A 410 24.69 -70.11 24.26
C GLY A 410 25.07 -70.42 22.82
N GLN A 411 26.36 -70.32 22.51
CA GLN A 411 26.92 -70.56 21.19
C GLN A 411 26.76 -72.05 20.80
N VAL A 412 25.90 -72.36 19.83
CA VAL A 412 25.84 -73.69 19.22
C VAL A 412 26.68 -73.66 17.93
N THR A 413 27.68 -74.54 17.85
CA THR A 413 28.48 -74.75 16.64
C THR A 413 28.33 -76.19 16.20
N ALA A 414 27.79 -76.42 15.01
CA ALA A 414 28.00 -77.61 14.18
C ALA A 414 27.23 -77.42 12.86
N ALA A 415 27.61 -77.95 11.69
CA ALA A 415 28.82 -78.59 11.17
C ALA A 415 28.52 -78.83 9.68
N GLY A 416 29.49 -78.63 8.80
CA GLY A 416 29.26 -78.63 7.35
C GLY A 416 29.01 -79.98 6.66
N GLY A 417 28.47 -79.88 5.43
CA GLY A 417 28.75 -80.76 4.27
C GLY A 417 27.55 -81.54 3.69
N PHE A 418 27.06 -81.20 2.47
CA PHE A 418 27.48 -81.73 1.14
C PHE A 418 26.48 -81.42 -0.02
N ILE A 419 26.95 -80.66 -1.04
CA ILE A 419 26.92 -80.84 -2.54
C ILE A 419 25.62 -80.75 -3.41
N ASP A 420 25.59 -79.65 -4.22
CA ASP A 420 25.37 -79.44 -5.69
C ASP A 420 23.98 -79.35 -6.40
N GLY A 421 23.87 -78.26 -7.20
CA GLY A 421 22.92 -77.96 -8.30
C GLY A 421 21.70 -77.13 -7.89
N ILE A 422 21.56 -75.82 -8.18
CA ILE A 422 21.79 -75.02 -9.40
C ILE A 422 22.18 -73.60 -8.96
N ALA A 423 23.18 -73.00 -9.60
CA ALA A 423 23.56 -71.61 -9.34
C ALA A 423 22.57 -70.62 -9.99
N PRO A 424 21.98 -69.69 -9.23
CA PRO A 424 21.47 -68.43 -9.78
C PRO A 424 22.65 -67.59 -10.26
N GLU A 425 22.42 -66.75 -11.27
CA GLU A 425 23.43 -65.85 -11.80
C GLU A 425 23.93 -64.93 -10.68
N ALA A 426 25.26 -64.91 -10.48
CA ALA A 426 25.87 -64.09 -9.45
C ALA A 426 25.44 -62.64 -9.61
N GLN A 427 24.79 -62.10 -8.56
CA GLN A 427 24.54 -60.68 -8.43
C GLN A 427 25.86 -59.94 -8.53
N ALA A 428 26.01 -59.11 -9.57
CA ALA A 428 27.21 -58.33 -9.78
C ALA A 428 27.36 -57.29 -8.67
N ASP A 429 28.54 -57.25 -8.06
CA ASP A 429 28.96 -56.28 -7.06
C ASP A 429 28.78 -54.85 -7.59
N GLY A 430 27.75 -54.17 -7.08
CA GLY A 430 27.39 -52.80 -7.45
C GLY A 430 28.39 -51.82 -6.85
N THR A 431 29.44 -51.49 -7.60
CA THR A 431 30.41 -50.47 -7.19
C THR A 431 29.70 -49.15 -6.90
N GLY A 432 29.83 -48.64 -5.66
CA GLY A 432 29.29 -47.36 -5.22
C GLY A 432 29.65 -46.23 -6.18
N THR A 433 28.67 -45.83 -6.99
CA THR A 433 28.79 -44.71 -7.92
C THR A 433 28.31 -43.45 -7.24
N VAL A 434 28.96 -42.32 -7.53
CA VAL A 434 28.49 -41.00 -7.12
C VAL A 434 27.24 -40.67 -7.94
N LEU A 435 26.28 -39.96 -7.35
CA LEU A 435 25.08 -39.52 -8.07
C LEU A 435 25.40 -38.77 -9.37
N PRO A 436 24.60 -38.96 -10.44
CA PRO A 436 24.75 -38.20 -11.67
C PRO A 436 24.46 -36.70 -11.43
N SER A 437 24.82 -35.86 -12.40
CA SER A 437 24.41 -34.46 -12.37
C SER A 437 22.90 -34.34 -12.42
N ALA A 438 22.34 -33.37 -11.68
CA ALA A 438 20.90 -33.18 -11.60
C ALA A 438 20.29 -32.81 -12.96
N THR A 439 19.25 -33.53 -13.35
CA THR A 439 18.43 -33.28 -14.54
C THR A 439 16.97 -33.41 -14.16
N LEU A 440 16.06 -32.84 -14.96
CA LEU A 440 14.64 -33.02 -14.67
C LEU A 440 14.23 -34.50 -14.79
N THR A 441 14.85 -35.23 -15.73
CA THR A 441 14.61 -36.66 -15.96
C THR A 441 14.97 -37.53 -14.76
N ASN A 442 16.11 -37.29 -14.09
CA ASN A 442 16.51 -38.11 -12.94
C ASN A 442 15.89 -37.66 -11.60
N GLY A 443 15.00 -36.65 -11.62
CA GLY A 443 14.29 -36.18 -10.43
C GLY A 443 15.17 -35.54 -9.35
N LEU A 444 16.47 -35.34 -9.59
CA LEU A 444 17.38 -34.79 -8.59
C LEU A 444 17.18 -33.26 -8.45
N PRO A 445 17.29 -32.72 -7.22
CA PRO A 445 17.18 -31.28 -6.99
C PRO A 445 18.37 -30.52 -7.60
N GLY A 446 18.12 -29.31 -8.09
CA GLY A 446 19.13 -28.44 -8.71
C GLY A 446 19.23 -28.57 -10.24
N ALA A 447 18.34 -29.32 -10.88
CA ALA A 447 18.26 -29.41 -12.34
C ALA A 447 17.92 -28.03 -12.95
N THR A 448 18.40 -27.77 -14.16
CA THR A 448 18.11 -26.54 -14.94
C THR A 448 17.93 -26.89 -16.42
N GLY A 449 17.51 -25.94 -17.26
CA GLY A 449 17.35 -26.17 -18.70
C GLY A 449 15.96 -26.71 -19.07
N PHE A 450 14.92 -26.32 -18.32
CA PHE A 450 13.53 -26.67 -18.56
C PHE A 450 12.62 -25.46 -18.36
N VAL A 451 11.42 -25.51 -18.94
CA VAL A 451 10.35 -24.53 -18.73
C VAL A 451 9.19 -25.26 -18.03
N PRO A 452 8.71 -24.77 -16.87
CA PRO A 452 7.51 -25.30 -16.23
C PRO A 452 6.30 -25.09 -17.13
N ASP A 453 5.83 -26.19 -17.72
CA ASP A 453 4.60 -26.29 -18.49
C ASP A 453 4.21 -27.77 -18.51
N ASN A 454 3.03 -28.08 -18.00
CA ASN A 454 2.56 -29.44 -17.81
C ASN A 454 2.46 -30.16 -19.16
N SER A 455 2.96 -31.39 -19.20
CA SER A 455 2.83 -32.28 -20.35
C SER A 455 2.36 -33.65 -19.91
N ASP A 456 1.25 -34.10 -20.48
CA ASP A 456 0.79 -35.48 -20.36
C ASP A 456 1.80 -36.46 -21.00
N PRO A 457 1.81 -37.74 -20.60
CA PRO A 457 2.71 -38.71 -21.16
C PRO A 457 2.34 -39.02 -22.62
N ASP A 458 3.35 -39.25 -23.45
CA ASP A 458 3.18 -39.85 -24.77
C ASP A 458 3.79 -41.25 -24.74
N ASN A 459 2.92 -42.23 -24.48
CA ASN A 459 3.29 -43.63 -24.36
C ASN A 459 3.84 -44.20 -25.68
N THR A 460 3.45 -43.63 -26.84
CA THR A 460 3.93 -44.08 -28.16
C THR A 460 5.30 -43.52 -28.51
N ALA A 461 5.59 -42.29 -28.07
CA ALA A 461 6.90 -41.66 -28.23
C ALA A 461 7.86 -41.96 -27.06
N GLY A 462 7.40 -42.66 -26.02
CA GLY A 462 8.16 -42.94 -24.80
C GLY A 462 8.48 -41.68 -23.99
N THR A 463 7.64 -40.65 -24.05
CA THR A 463 7.83 -39.40 -23.31
C THR A 463 7.07 -39.46 -21.99
N ALA A 464 7.80 -39.36 -20.87
CA ALA A 464 7.21 -39.32 -19.54
C ALA A 464 6.42 -38.02 -19.31
N ALA A 465 5.38 -38.12 -18.47
CA ALA A 465 4.61 -36.97 -18.03
C ALA A 465 5.48 -36.02 -17.18
N ARG A 466 5.15 -34.73 -17.21
CA ARG A 466 5.80 -33.70 -16.39
C ARG A 466 4.73 -32.75 -15.88
N TYR A 467 4.61 -32.65 -14.57
CA TYR A 467 3.69 -31.73 -13.91
C TYR A 467 4.45 -30.88 -12.90
N PHE A 468 4.07 -29.61 -12.76
CA PHE A 468 4.88 -28.65 -12.02
C PHE A 468 4.12 -28.01 -10.84
N ASP A 469 4.76 -28.03 -9.66
CA ASP A 469 4.49 -27.12 -8.55
C ASP A 469 5.51 -25.98 -8.60
N VAL A 470 5.05 -24.78 -8.93
CA VAL A 470 5.91 -23.63 -9.18
C VAL A 470 5.89 -22.69 -7.98
N THR A 471 7.05 -22.45 -7.38
CA THR A 471 7.23 -21.47 -6.31
C THR A 471 8.15 -20.32 -6.72
N LEU A 472 7.61 -19.09 -6.80
CA LEU A 472 8.41 -17.88 -6.98
C LEU A 472 9.00 -17.46 -5.62
N ALA A 473 10.19 -17.97 -5.30
CA ALA A 473 10.88 -17.78 -4.02
C ALA A 473 12.22 -17.03 -4.12
N ALA A 474 12.55 -16.47 -5.30
CA ALA A 474 13.75 -15.65 -5.50
C ALA A 474 13.39 -14.22 -5.92
N ALA A 475 14.25 -13.27 -5.57
CA ALA A 475 14.06 -11.86 -5.91
C ALA A 475 14.15 -11.64 -7.44
N GLY A 476 13.19 -10.90 -8.00
CA GLY A 476 13.11 -10.61 -9.43
C GLY A 476 11.72 -10.87 -10.01
N THR A 477 11.48 -10.33 -11.21
CA THR A 477 10.22 -10.46 -11.92
C THR A 477 10.28 -11.55 -12.98
N THR A 478 9.39 -12.52 -12.88
CA THR A 478 9.11 -13.51 -13.94
C THR A 478 8.02 -12.95 -14.85
N THR A 479 8.32 -12.79 -16.13
CA THR A 479 7.35 -12.31 -17.12
C THR A 479 6.89 -13.46 -18.00
N LEU A 480 5.60 -13.73 -18.02
CA LEU A 480 4.95 -14.60 -18.99
C LEU A 480 4.38 -13.75 -20.13
N SER A 481 4.88 -13.95 -21.35
CA SER A 481 4.41 -13.23 -22.54
C SER A 481 4.39 -14.13 -23.77
N GLY A 482 3.34 -14.02 -24.58
CA GLY A 482 3.21 -14.74 -25.85
C GLY A 482 3.11 -16.27 -25.74
N ALA A 483 2.69 -16.80 -24.59
CA ALA A 483 2.54 -18.23 -24.35
C ALA A 483 1.33 -18.51 -23.44
N ASP A 484 0.78 -19.71 -23.58
CA ASP A 484 -0.25 -20.27 -22.72
C ASP A 484 0.39 -21.42 -21.94
N ILE A 485 0.44 -21.30 -20.61
CA ILE A 485 1.12 -22.24 -19.72
C ILE A 485 0.10 -22.90 -18.81
N THR A 486 0.21 -24.21 -18.63
CA THR A 486 -0.54 -24.94 -17.60
C THR A 486 0.42 -25.52 -16.58
N ILE A 487 0.14 -25.32 -15.30
CA ILE A 487 0.88 -25.94 -14.19
C ILE A 487 -0.11 -26.50 -13.18
N ASP A 488 0.35 -27.32 -12.24
CA ASP A 488 -0.53 -27.85 -11.21
C ASP A 488 -0.76 -26.82 -10.09
N ARG A 489 0.30 -26.16 -9.59
CA ARG A 489 0.17 -25.17 -8.50
C ARG A 489 1.12 -23.99 -8.69
N LEU A 490 0.66 -22.82 -8.25
CA LEU A 490 1.48 -21.61 -8.17
C LEU A 490 1.55 -21.09 -6.73
N THR A 491 2.77 -20.86 -6.26
CA THR A 491 3.04 -20.14 -5.01
C THR A 491 3.92 -18.92 -5.28
N ILE A 492 3.50 -17.73 -4.83
CA ILE A 492 4.33 -16.51 -4.82
C ILE A 492 4.73 -16.25 -3.37
N GLY A 493 5.99 -16.56 -3.04
CA GLY A 493 6.40 -16.80 -1.66
C GLY A 493 6.99 -15.60 -0.92
N ILE A 494 7.69 -14.69 -1.60
CA ILE A 494 8.48 -13.63 -0.96
C ILE A 494 8.18 -12.24 -1.52
N ALA A 495 8.48 -11.20 -0.74
CA ALA A 495 8.17 -9.80 -1.09
C ALA A 495 8.86 -9.31 -2.37
N ASP A 496 10.06 -9.81 -2.66
CA ASP A 496 10.85 -9.40 -3.83
C ASP A 496 10.55 -10.22 -5.09
N ALA A 497 9.63 -11.20 -5.01
CA ALA A 497 9.20 -11.98 -6.16
C ALA A 497 8.11 -11.24 -6.94
N GLY A 498 8.28 -11.13 -8.26
CA GLY A 498 7.30 -10.58 -9.17
C GLY A 498 6.82 -11.61 -10.20
N LEU A 499 5.54 -11.57 -10.54
CA LEU A 499 4.94 -12.24 -11.70
C LEU A 499 4.24 -11.19 -12.56
N VAL A 500 4.52 -11.18 -13.86
CA VAL A 500 3.77 -10.39 -14.84
C VAL A 500 3.20 -11.36 -15.87
N ILE A 501 1.87 -11.47 -15.95
CA ILE A 501 1.17 -12.15 -17.03
C ILE A 501 0.76 -11.08 -18.03
N ALA A 502 1.54 -10.95 -19.10
CA ALA A 502 1.33 -9.91 -20.10
C ALA A 502 0.03 -10.13 -20.89
N SER A 503 -0.48 -9.07 -21.50
CA SER A 503 -1.64 -9.14 -22.37
C SER A 503 -1.42 -10.15 -23.51
N GLY A 504 -2.41 -11.01 -23.76
CA GLY A 504 -2.34 -12.09 -24.75
C GLY A 504 -1.62 -13.36 -24.29
N ALA A 505 -1.15 -13.43 -23.04
CA ALA A 505 -0.65 -14.66 -22.42
C ALA A 505 -1.66 -15.22 -21.40
N SER A 506 -1.60 -16.53 -21.14
CA SER A 506 -2.41 -17.16 -20.09
C SER A 506 -1.61 -18.12 -19.21
N LEU A 507 -1.92 -18.12 -17.91
CA LEU A 507 -1.42 -19.09 -16.95
C LEU A 507 -2.61 -19.81 -16.32
N THR A 508 -2.65 -21.14 -16.45
CA THR A 508 -3.66 -21.98 -15.80
C THR A 508 -2.99 -22.81 -14.70
N THR A 509 -3.58 -22.79 -13.51
CA THR A 509 -3.22 -23.65 -12.38
C THR A 509 -4.35 -24.67 -12.18
N LEU A 510 -4.02 -25.96 -12.20
CA LEU A 510 -5.00 -27.05 -12.07
C LEU A 510 -5.40 -27.33 -10.60
N MET A 511 -4.67 -26.75 -9.66
CA MET A 511 -5.01 -26.67 -8.23
C MET A 511 -5.20 -25.21 -7.83
N ASN A 512 -4.69 -24.81 -6.67
CA ASN A 512 -4.79 -23.46 -6.14
C ASN A 512 -3.61 -22.55 -6.53
N THR A 513 -3.85 -21.25 -6.48
CA THR A 513 -2.80 -20.22 -6.47
C THR A 513 -2.72 -19.60 -5.08
N THR A 514 -1.52 -19.52 -4.51
CA THR A 514 -1.30 -18.89 -3.21
C THR A 514 -0.23 -17.80 -3.30
N GLN A 515 -0.60 -16.58 -2.92
CA GLN A 515 0.30 -15.43 -2.85
C GLN A 515 0.50 -15.01 -1.39
N PHE A 516 1.67 -15.30 -0.84
CA PHE A 516 2.05 -14.88 0.51
C PHE A 516 2.57 -13.45 0.56
N ALA A 517 3.29 -13.04 -0.49
CA ALA A 517 3.87 -11.71 -0.65
C ALA A 517 4.12 -11.44 -2.15
N GLY A 518 4.94 -10.43 -2.46
CA GLY A 518 5.35 -10.17 -3.84
C GLY A 518 4.32 -9.42 -4.66
N LEU A 519 4.59 -9.27 -5.96
CA LEU A 519 3.75 -8.54 -6.90
C LEU A 519 3.26 -9.49 -7.99
N ASN A 520 1.95 -9.56 -8.22
CA ASN A 520 1.36 -10.25 -9.35
C ASN A 520 0.61 -9.25 -10.22
N GLN A 521 1.12 -8.97 -11.41
CA GLN A 521 0.50 -8.11 -12.41
C GLN A 521 -0.16 -8.97 -13.49
N VAL A 522 -1.47 -8.95 -13.57
CA VAL A 522 -2.27 -9.74 -14.52
C VAL A 522 -2.89 -8.81 -15.55
N ASP A 523 -2.27 -8.72 -16.73
CA ASP A 523 -2.81 -8.04 -17.91
C ASP A 523 -3.35 -9.03 -18.96
N GLY A 524 -2.94 -10.29 -18.88
CA GLY A 524 -3.48 -11.43 -19.62
C GLY A 524 -4.58 -12.16 -18.87
N THR A 525 -4.52 -13.50 -18.83
CA THR A 525 -5.45 -14.33 -18.06
C THR A 525 -4.72 -15.21 -17.06
N LEU A 526 -5.16 -15.20 -15.80
CA LEU A 526 -4.80 -16.19 -14.79
C LEU A 526 -6.03 -17.04 -14.50
N THR A 527 -5.96 -18.35 -14.68
CA THR A 527 -7.03 -19.28 -14.30
C THR A 527 -6.52 -20.19 -13.19
N THR A 528 -7.30 -20.34 -12.14
CA THR A 528 -7.07 -21.29 -11.06
C THR A 528 -8.31 -22.14 -10.90
N ILE A 529 -8.15 -23.46 -11.01
CA ILE A 529 -9.26 -24.40 -10.85
C ILE A 529 -9.68 -24.47 -9.38
N GLY A 530 -8.71 -24.43 -8.46
CA GLY A 530 -8.92 -24.18 -7.04
C GLY A 530 -8.92 -22.69 -6.70
N ASP A 531 -8.98 -22.36 -5.42
CA ASP A 531 -9.05 -20.97 -4.97
C ASP A 531 -7.75 -20.19 -5.22
N TYR A 532 -7.89 -18.87 -5.40
CA TYR A 532 -6.79 -17.92 -5.29
C TYR A 532 -6.79 -17.31 -3.87
N SER A 533 -5.82 -17.73 -3.08
CA SER A 533 -5.51 -17.19 -1.75
C SER A 533 -4.47 -16.07 -1.82
N LEU A 534 -4.91 -14.81 -1.74
CA LEU A 534 -4.06 -13.63 -1.62
C LEU A 534 -3.84 -13.30 -0.14
N MET A 535 -2.86 -13.96 0.47
CA MET A 535 -2.51 -13.75 1.89
C MET A 535 -1.82 -12.40 2.10
N GLY A 536 -1.01 -11.93 1.15
CA GLY A 536 -0.34 -10.62 1.20
C GLY A 536 0.31 -10.25 -0.14
N GLY A 537 0.92 -9.07 -0.22
CA GLY A 537 1.50 -8.56 -1.47
C GLY A 537 0.51 -7.81 -2.36
N GLY A 538 0.94 -7.47 -3.57
CA GLY A 538 0.16 -6.69 -4.53
C GLY A 538 -0.39 -7.54 -5.67
N LEU A 539 -1.64 -7.28 -6.05
CA LEU A 539 -2.32 -7.81 -7.22
C LEU A 539 -2.82 -6.63 -8.08
N LEU A 540 -2.26 -6.46 -9.27
CA LEU A 540 -2.65 -5.36 -10.16
C LEU A 540 -2.79 -5.83 -11.61
N GLY A 541 -3.18 -4.91 -12.49
CA GLY A 541 -3.28 -5.14 -13.93
C GLY A 541 -4.69 -4.94 -14.47
N SER A 542 -4.83 -5.07 -15.79
CA SER A 542 -6.11 -4.88 -16.51
C SER A 542 -6.64 -6.16 -17.18
N GLY A 543 -6.21 -7.32 -16.68
CA GLY A 543 -6.54 -8.64 -17.22
C GLY A 543 -7.71 -9.32 -16.53
N ARG A 544 -7.74 -10.64 -16.65
CA ARG A 544 -8.78 -11.50 -16.06
C ARG A 544 -8.19 -12.57 -15.17
N ILE A 545 -8.81 -12.77 -14.00
CA ILE A 545 -8.49 -13.82 -13.04
C ILE A 545 -9.74 -14.69 -12.91
N ASN A 546 -9.67 -15.96 -13.29
CA ASN A 546 -10.74 -16.92 -13.07
C ASN A 546 -10.39 -17.80 -11.86
N ALA A 547 -11.24 -17.79 -10.83
CA ALA A 547 -11.09 -18.61 -9.63
C ALA A 547 -12.48 -18.89 -9.04
N PRO A 548 -12.77 -20.03 -8.39
CA PRO A 548 -14.01 -20.18 -7.62
C PRO A 548 -14.13 -19.06 -6.57
N TYR A 549 -13.06 -18.86 -5.80
CA TYR A 549 -12.89 -17.70 -4.92
C TYR A 549 -11.52 -17.04 -5.09
N LEU A 550 -11.51 -15.72 -5.23
CA LEU A 550 -10.36 -14.86 -4.93
C LEU A 550 -10.53 -14.30 -3.52
N THR A 551 -9.78 -14.83 -2.56
CA THR A 551 -9.83 -14.41 -1.17
C THR A 551 -8.58 -13.61 -0.82
N SER A 552 -8.77 -12.33 -0.51
CA SER A 552 -7.72 -11.43 -0.01
C SER A 552 -7.79 -11.34 1.51
N VAL A 553 -6.67 -11.57 2.20
CA VAL A 553 -6.57 -11.44 3.66
C VAL A 553 -5.88 -10.14 4.06
N THR A 554 -4.65 -9.92 3.59
CA THR A 554 -3.95 -8.62 3.70
C THR A 554 -3.40 -8.13 2.35
N GLY A 555 -4.02 -8.58 1.26
CA GLY A 555 -3.61 -8.24 -0.10
C GLY A 555 -3.96 -6.81 -0.50
N GLN A 556 -3.12 -6.22 -1.34
CA GLN A 556 -3.33 -4.93 -1.98
C GLN A 556 -3.77 -5.15 -3.43
N ILE A 557 -4.99 -4.78 -3.78
CA ILE A 557 -5.55 -4.95 -5.12
C ILE A 557 -5.62 -3.58 -5.80
N ALA A 558 -5.13 -3.47 -7.03
CA ALA A 558 -5.18 -2.25 -7.82
C ALA A 558 -5.54 -2.57 -9.28
N PRO A 559 -6.80 -2.39 -9.72
CA PRO A 559 -7.10 -2.45 -11.15
C PRO A 559 -6.22 -1.45 -11.92
N GLY A 560 -5.75 -1.81 -13.12
CA GLY A 560 -4.83 -0.95 -13.86
C GLY A 560 -3.40 -0.95 -13.31
N THR A 561 -2.78 0.22 -13.26
CA THR A 561 -1.44 0.42 -12.65
C THR A 561 -1.55 1.38 -11.47
N THR A 562 -0.45 1.73 -10.82
CA THR A 562 -0.48 2.72 -9.73
C THR A 562 -0.83 4.14 -10.19
N THR A 563 -0.90 4.42 -11.49
CA THR A 563 -1.15 5.78 -12.02
C THR A 563 -2.09 5.84 -13.23
N THR A 564 -2.57 4.70 -13.71
CA THR A 564 -3.43 4.62 -14.90
C THR A 564 -4.69 3.84 -14.60
N VAL A 565 -5.81 4.37 -15.10
CA VAL A 565 -7.11 3.70 -15.02
C VAL A 565 -7.12 2.41 -15.84
N GLY A 566 -7.62 1.32 -15.25
CA GLY A 566 -7.82 0.02 -15.87
C GLY A 566 -8.96 -0.79 -15.25
N THR A 567 -9.22 -1.98 -15.82
CA THR A 567 -10.26 -2.89 -15.33
C THR A 567 -9.66 -4.24 -15.04
N LEU A 568 -9.70 -4.68 -13.78
CA LEU A 568 -9.32 -6.02 -13.38
C LEU A 568 -10.59 -6.86 -13.25
N THR A 569 -10.68 -7.94 -14.01
CA THR A 569 -11.85 -8.82 -13.98
C THR A 569 -11.60 -10.04 -13.11
N VAL A 570 -12.44 -10.28 -12.12
CA VAL A 570 -12.50 -11.51 -11.32
C VAL A 570 -13.67 -12.34 -11.83
N GLY A 571 -13.38 -13.39 -12.58
CA GLY A 571 -14.35 -14.42 -12.96
C GLY A 571 -14.52 -15.42 -11.81
N GLY A 572 -15.57 -15.26 -11.02
CA GLY A 572 -15.89 -16.01 -9.81
C GLY A 572 -16.11 -15.10 -8.62
N ASN A 573 -16.03 -15.60 -7.39
CA ASN A 573 -16.37 -14.81 -6.22
C ASN A 573 -15.16 -14.04 -5.67
N LEU A 574 -15.39 -12.85 -5.15
CA LEU A 574 -14.40 -12.02 -4.47
C LEU A 574 -14.70 -11.96 -2.97
N VAL A 575 -13.68 -12.18 -2.14
CA VAL A 575 -13.77 -11.99 -0.68
C VAL A 575 -12.63 -11.07 -0.24
N LEU A 576 -12.97 -9.93 0.37
CA LEU A 576 -12.02 -8.98 0.95
C LEU A 576 -12.13 -9.01 2.48
N ALA A 577 -11.10 -9.50 3.17
CA ALA A 577 -11.04 -9.46 4.63
C ALA A 577 -10.70 -8.06 5.16
N SER A 578 -10.77 -7.87 6.48
CA SER A 578 -10.50 -6.57 7.13
C SER A 578 -9.07 -6.02 6.92
N GLY A 579 -8.12 -6.89 6.53
CA GLY A 579 -6.75 -6.50 6.21
C GLY A 579 -6.53 -6.11 4.75
N SER A 580 -7.51 -6.35 3.87
CA SER A 580 -7.41 -6.07 2.44
C SER A 580 -7.43 -4.58 2.13
N GLN A 581 -6.77 -4.21 1.04
CA GLN A 581 -6.77 -2.83 0.53
C GLN A 581 -7.09 -2.84 -0.97
N LEU A 582 -8.04 -1.99 -1.38
CA LEU A 582 -8.33 -1.72 -2.79
C LEU A 582 -7.87 -0.30 -3.14
N PHE A 583 -6.99 -0.19 -4.13
CA PHE A 583 -6.54 1.10 -4.68
C PHE A 583 -7.29 1.39 -5.98
N VAL A 584 -7.85 2.59 -6.08
CA VAL A 584 -8.67 3.03 -7.20
C VAL A 584 -8.15 4.37 -7.71
N ASN A 585 -7.68 4.40 -8.95
CA ASN A 585 -7.35 5.64 -9.65
C ASN A 585 -8.60 6.28 -10.25
N LEU A 586 -8.72 7.60 -10.11
CA LEU A 586 -9.80 8.41 -10.63
C LEU A 586 -9.27 9.31 -11.76
N GLY A 587 -9.85 9.16 -12.94
CA GLY A 587 -9.53 9.93 -14.15
C GLY A 587 -10.70 10.79 -14.62
N ASP A 588 -10.57 11.37 -15.82
CA ASP A 588 -11.63 12.20 -16.41
C ASP A 588 -12.82 11.32 -16.80
N SER A 589 -13.88 11.35 -15.97
CA SER A 589 -15.11 10.57 -16.12
C SER A 589 -14.92 9.03 -16.16
N THR A 590 -13.73 8.54 -15.82
CA THR A 590 -13.38 7.11 -15.76
C THR A 590 -12.64 6.82 -14.46
N SER A 591 -12.79 5.62 -13.92
CA SER A 591 -12.04 5.15 -12.75
C SER A 591 -11.54 3.74 -12.98
N ASP A 592 -10.60 3.31 -12.14
CA ASP A 592 -10.34 1.89 -11.97
C ASP A 592 -11.64 1.14 -11.66
N LEU A 593 -11.76 -0.05 -12.24
CA LEU A 593 -12.91 -0.92 -12.06
C LEU A 593 -12.45 -2.32 -11.65
N LEU A 594 -12.85 -2.76 -10.47
CA LEU A 594 -12.81 -4.17 -10.08
C LEU A 594 -14.12 -4.82 -10.50
N SER A 595 -14.08 -5.61 -11.57
CA SER A 595 -15.26 -6.24 -12.16
C SER A 595 -15.37 -7.70 -11.74
N VAL A 596 -16.37 -8.05 -10.94
CA VAL A 596 -16.65 -9.42 -10.50
C VAL A 596 -17.79 -10.00 -11.33
N VAL A 597 -17.54 -11.13 -12.00
CA VAL A 597 -18.46 -11.72 -13.00
C VAL A 597 -18.60 -13.22 -12.78
N ALA A 598 -19.68 -13.82 -13.28
CA ALA A 598 -19.84 -15.27 -13.26
C ALA A 598 -18.79 -15.97 -14.12
N ASN A 599 -18.42 -17.20 -13.76
CA ASN A 599 -17.43 -18.02 -14.46
C ASN A 599 -17.95 -19.44 -14.80
N GLY A 600 -19.25 -19.69 -14.64
CA GLY A 600 -19.88 -20.99 -14.88
C GLY A 600 -19.99 -21.90 -13.66
N THR A 601 -19.08 -21.77 -12.67
CA THR A 601 -19.15 -22.50 -11.40
C THR A 601 -19.57 -21.62 -10.23
N SER A 602 -19.41 -20.31 -10.36
CA SER A 602 -19.77 -19.29 -9.38
C SER A 602 -20.60 -18.17 -9.99
N LEU A 603 -21.42 -17.53 -9.16
CA LEU A 603 -22.33 -16.46 -9.58
C LEU A 603 -21.65 -15.10 -9.74
N GLY A 604 -20.42 -14.93 -9.24
CA GLY A 604 -19.71 -13.65 -9.31
C GLY A 604 -20.11 -12.69 -8.20
N THR A 605 -20.18 -13.17 -6.95
CA THR A 605 -20.52 -12.34 -5.77
C THR A 605 -19.28 -11.64 -5.21
N ALA A 606 -19.45 -10.45 -4.62
CA ALA A 606 -18.39 -9.78 -3.87
C ALA A 606 -18.77 -9.59 -2.40
N ASP A 607 -17.95 -10.11 -1.48
CA ASP A 607 -18.05 -9.88 -0.04
C ASP A 607 -16.97 -8.89 0.40
N LEU A 608 -17.41 -7.73 0.88
CA LEU A 608 -16.57 -6.56 1.10
C LEU A 608 -16.22 -6.36 2.58
N GLY A 609 -14.93 -6.15 2.82
CA GLY A 609 -14.32 -5.68 4.06
C GLY A 609 -13.05 -4.88 3.74
N GLY A 610 -12.28 -4.50 4.75
CA GLY A 610 -10.99 -3.85 4.57
C GLY A 610 -11.10 -2.38 4.16
N SER A 611 -10.09 -1.86 3.46
CA SER A 611 -10.00 -0.43 3.13
C SER A 611 -10.05 -0.17 1.64
N VAL A 612 -10.62 0.96 1.23
CA VAL A 612 -10.49 1.48 -0.14
C VAL A 612 -9.81 2.85 -0.13
N VAL A 613 -8.89 3.05 -1.08
CA VAL A 613 -8.08 4.27 -1.23
C VAL A 613 -8.25 4.79 -2.64
N PHE A 614 -8.60 6.08 -2.77
CA PHE A 614 -8.77 6.75 -4.05
C PHE A 614 -7.59 7.69 -4.34
N SER A 615 -7.07 7.64 -5.56
CA SER A 615 -5.96 8.49 -6.01
C SER A 615 -6.25 9.10 -7.38
N PRO A 616 -5.74 10.30 -7.70
CA PRO A 616 -5.85 10.85 -9.05
C PRO A 616 -5.00 10.04 -10.04
N ALA A 617 -5.58 9.69 -11.18
CA ALA A 617 -4.83 9.17 -12.32
C ALA A 617 -3.88 10.25 -12.88
N SER A 618 -2.80 9.83 -13.55
CA SER A 618 -1.81 10.73 -14.12
C SER A 618 -2.45 11.77 -15.06
N GLY A 619 -2.26 13.06 -14.74
CA GLY A 619 -2.77 14.17 -15.54
C GLY A 619 -4.20 14.61 -15.20
N TYR A 620 -4.85 13.98 -14.23
CA TYR A 620 -6.17 14.38 -13.72
C TYR A 620 -6.09 14.97 -12.32
N SER A 621 -6.95 15.95 -12.03
CA SER A 621 -7.15 16.48 -10.68
C SER A 621 -8.59 16.20 -10.29
N VAL A 622 -8.75 15.38 -9.24
CA VAL A 622 -10.06 15.04 -8.70
C VAL A 622 -10.74 16.30 -8.19
N LYS A 623 -12.06 16.40 -8.40
CA LYS A 623 -12.88 17.55 -8.00
C LYS A 623 -14.15 17.07 -7.29
N ALA A 624 -14.69 17.97 -6.46
CA ALA A 624 -15.99 17.74 -5.85
C ALA A 624 -17.09 17.57 -6.91
N GLY A 625 -17.96 16.60 -6.71
CA GLY A 625 -19.03 16.21 -7.62
C GLY A 625 -18.62 15.15 -8.65
N ASP A 626 -17.37 14.70 -8.66
CA ASP A 626 -17.01 13.51 -9.45
C ASP A 626 -17.69 12.27 -8.87
N GLU A 627 -18.22 11.42 -9.76
CA GLU A 627 -18.94 10.20 -9.41
C GLU A 627 -18.47 9.05 -10.30
N TYR A 628 -18.16 7.90 -9.71
CA TYR A 628 -17.63 6.75 -10.43
C TYR A 628 -18.16 5.43 -9.87
N VAL A 629 -18.39 4.45 -10.74
CA VAL A 629 -18.56 3.05 -10.36
C VAL A 629 -17.19 2.39 -10.42
N PHE A 630 -16.66 1.96 -9.27
CA PHE A 630 -15.32 1.36 -9.18
C PHE A 630 -15.34 -0.13 -8.83
N LEU A 631 -16.51 -0.67 -8.46
CA LEU A 631 -16.69 -2.11 -8.22
C LEU A 631 -18.04 -2.54 -8.77
N THR A 632 -18.06 -3.64 -9.51
CA THR A 632 -19.29 -4.33 -9.95
C THR A 632 -19.25 -5.79 -9.57
N ALA A 633 -20.40 -6.40 -9.24
CA ALA A 633 -20.52 -7.83 -8.96
C ALA A 633 -21.83 -8.38 -9.53
N GLU A 634 -21.75 -9.24 -10.54
CA GLU A 634 -22.91 -9.82 -11.23
C GLU A 634 -23.82 -10.62 -10.29
N GLY A 635 -23.22 -11.40 -9.39
CA GLY A 635 -23.93 -12.22 -8.40
C GLY A 635 -24.45 -11.43 -7.19
N GLY A 636 -24.07 -10.16 -7.08
CA GLY A 636 -24.46 -9.26 -5.99
C GLY A 636 -23.33 -8.96 -4.99
N ILE A 637 -23.58 -7.96 -4.14
CA ILE A 637 -22.63 -7.44 -3.15
C ILE A 637 -23.14 -7.69 -1.72
N THR A 638 -22.26 -8.21 -0.86
CA THR A 638 -22.45 -8.29 0.59
C THR A 638 -21.33 -7.54 1.32
N GLY A 639 -21.59 -7.12 2.56
CA GLY A 639 -20.62 -6.35 3.35
C GLY A 639 -20.45 -4.91 2.87
N THR A 640 -19.51 -4.21 3.50
CA THR A 640 -19.11 -2.83 3.17
C THR A 640 -17.62 -2.67 3.47
N PHE A 641 -16.95 -1.70 2.85
CA PHE A 641 -15.56 -1.37 3.23
C PHE A 641 -15.53 -0.86 4.67
N ASP A 642 -14.61 -1.39 5.48
CA ASP A 642 -14.43 -0.99 6.88
C ASP A 642 -13.89 0.45 6.99
N ASN A 643 -13.05 0.86 6.03
CA ASN A 643 -12.45 2.19 5.99
C ASN A 643 -12.39 2.77 4.56
N VAL A 644 -12.58 4.09 4.46
CA VAL A 644 -12.44 4.86 3.23
C VAL A 644 -11.49 6.02 3.51
N ALA A 645 -10.36 6.07 2.82
CA ALA A 645 -9.37 7.13 3.03
C ALA A 645 -9.78 8.44 2.35
N ASN A 646 -9.62 9.57 3.06
CA ASN A 646 -9.80 10.90 2.46
C ASN A 646 -8.73 11.15 1.39
N ILE A 647 -9.12 11.82 0.30
CA ILE A 647 -8.18 12.21 -0.77
C ILE A 647 -7.31 13.38 -0.31
N SER A 648 -7.91 14.31 0.43
CA SER A 648 -7.24 15.50 0.97
C SER A 648 -7.93 15.99 2.24
N ALA A 649 -7.54 17.18 2.74
CA ALA A 649 -8.24 17.83 3.84
C ALA A 649 -9.65 18.32 3.48
N ILE A 650 -9.96 18.48 2.18
CA ILE A 650 -11.24 18.99 1.69
C ILE A 650 -12.05 17.89 0.99
N LEU A 651 -11.42 17.03 0.18
CA LEU A 651 -12.13 16.05 -0.63
C LEU A 651 -12.28 14.71 0.11
N THR A 652 -13.53 14.35 0.39
CA THR A 652 -13.93 13.13 1.09
C THR A 652 -14.71 12.23 0.13
N PRO A 653 -14.30 10.96 -0.07
CA PRO A 653 -15.08 10.01 -0.84
C PRO A 653 -16.25 9.46 -0.01
N THR A 654 -17.46 9.52 -0.56
CA THR A 654 -18.68 8.96 0.03
C THR A 654 -19.16 7.80 -0.84
N LEU A 655 -19.35 6.62 -0.22
CA LEU A 655 -19.70 5.40 -0.95
C LEU A 655 -21.20 5.13 -0.93
N THR A 656 -21.75 4.71 -2.08
CA THR A 656 -23.11 4.20 -2.22
C THR A 656 -23.07 2.75 -2.66
N TYR A 657 -23.71 1.87 -1.89
CA TYR A 657 -23.79 0.43 -2.15
C TYR A 657 -25.10 0.10 -2.84
N GLY A 658 -25.03 -0.25 -4.12
CA GLY A 658 -26.13 -0.84 -4.88
C GLY A 658 -26.14 -2.37 -4.77
N PRO A 659 -27.16 -3.04 -5.34
CA PRO A 659 -27.24 -4.50 -5.29
C PRO A 659 -26.12 -5.22 -6.08
N ALA A 660 -25.54 -4.56 -7.09
CA ALA A 660 -24.52 -5.14 -7.98
C ALA A 660 -23.36 -4.18 -8.29
N SER A 661 -23.28 -3.02 -7.63
CA SER A 661 -22.22 -2.04 -7.85
C SER A 661 -21.96 -1.19 -6.61
N VAL A 662 -20.72 -0.73 -6.45
CA VAL A 662 -20.35 0.32 -5.50
C VAL A 662 -19.94 1.57 -6.27
N THR A 663 -20.58 2.68 -5.92
CA THR A 663 -20.30 4.00 -6.48
C THR A 663 -19.58 4.85 -5.44
N VAL A 664 -18.61 5.64 -5.88
CA VAL A 664 -17.99 6.71 -5.07
C VAL A 664 -18.43 8.06 -5.60
N ALA A 665 -18.86 8.95 -4.70
CA ALA A 665 -19.07 10.36 -4.97
C ALA A 665 -18.04 11.16 -4.18
N ILE A 666 -17.36 12.11 -4.83
CA ILE A 666 -16.37 12.96 -4.17
C ILE A 666 -17.08 14.22 -3.64
N GLU A 667 -17.13 14.35 -2.33
CA GLU A 667 -17.73 15.50 -1.66
C GLU A 667 -16.65 16.45 -1.15
N ALA A 668 -16.93 17.75 -1.20
CA ALA A 668 -16.07 18.74 -0.56
C ALA A 668 -16.61 19.05 0.84
N GLY A 669 -15.73 18.93 1.83
CA GLY A 669 -15.91 19.53 3.15
C GLY A 669 -15.77 21.06 3.10
N LEU A 670 -15.95 21.68 4.27
CA LEU A 670 -15.86 23.12 4.43
C LEU A 670 -14.41 23.55 4.66
N TYR A 671 -14.02 24.68 4.08
CA TYR A 671 -12.74 25.31 4.39
C TYR A 671 -12.69 25.79 5.85
N GLU A 672 -13.85 26.13 6.44
CA GLU A 672 -13.95 26.52 7.85
C GLU A 672 -13.41 25.43 8.81
N ASP A 673 -13.58 24.15 8.46
CA ASP A 673 -13.17 23.02 9.30
C ASP A 673 -11.65 22.77 9.30
N VAL A 674 -10.92 23.34 8.33
CA VAL A 674 -9.48 23.11 8.14
C VAL A 674 -8.62 24.34 8.40
N VAL A 675 -9.23 25.49 8.74
CA VAL A 675 -8.53 26.72 9.09
C VAL A 675 -8.42 26.92 10.60
N SER A 676 -7.47 27.76 11.03
CA SER A 676 -7.35 28.10 12.45
C SER A 676 -8.42 29.10 12.86
N GLY A 677 -9.19 28.76 13.89
CA GLY A 677 -10.14 29.66 14.52
C GLY A 677 -9.52 30.91 15.16
N THR A 678 -8.18 30.98 15.26
CA THR A 678 -7.47 32.15 15.78
C THR A 678 -6.97 33.11 14.69
N SER A 679 -7.08 32.78 13.40
CA SER A 679 -6.73 33.69 12.29
C SER A 679 -8.00 34.25 11.64
N PRO A 680 -8.36 35.51 11.92
CA PRO A 680 -9.55 36.11 11.31
C PRO A 680 -9.46 36.22 9.79
N VAL A 681 -8.23 36.32 9.24
CA VAL A 681 -8.03 36.32 7.77
C VAL A 681 -8.35 34.95 7.17
N GLN A 682 -7.88 33.86 7.79
CA GLN A 682 -8.21 32.51 7.31
C GLN A 682 -9.71 32.26 7.41
N GLN A 683 -10.35 32.63 8.53
CA GLN A 683 -11.81 32.49 8.70
C GLN A 683 -12.59 33.29 7.65
N ALA A 684 -12.19 34.54 7.38
CA ALA A 684 -12.81 35.36 6.35
C ALA A 684 -12.70 34.70 4.98
N TYR A 685 -11.53 34.20 4.59
CA TYR A 685 -11.37 33.51 3.31
C TYR A 685 -12.07 32.16 3.25
N ALA A 686 -12.08 31.38 4.33
CA ALA A 686 -12.84 30.14 4.42
C ALA A 686 -14.34 30.41 4.20
N GLN A 687 -14.90 31.40 4.89
CA GLN A 687 -16.28 31.85 4.67
C GLN A 687 -16.54 32.24 3.21
N LEU A 688 -15.61 32.96 2.57
CA LEU A 688 -15.76 33.35 1.16
C LEU A 688 -15.75 32.14 0.22
N LEU A 689 -14.84 31.18 0.45
CA LEU A 689 -14.74 29.94 -0.32
C LEU A 689 -16.00 29.07 -0.12
N ASP A 690 -16.43 28.87 1.12
CA ASP A 690 -17.58 28.02 1.42
C ASP A 690 -18.88 28.60 0.85
N ASN A 691 -19.09 29.92 0.96
CA ASN A 691 -20.28 30.56 0.38
C ASN A 691 -20.26 30.63 -1.15
N SER A 692 -19.08 30.60 -1.77
CA SER A 692 -18.93 30.81 -3.21
C SER A 692 -18.69 29.52 -4.00
N ARG A 693 -18.73 28.35 -3.34
CA ARG A 693 -18.59 27.06 -4.03
C ARG A 693 -19.74 26.89 -5.04
N GLY A 694 -19.40 26.49 -6.26
CA GLY A 694 -20.34 26.38 -7.38
C GLY A 694 -20.54 27.66 -8.21
N ALA A 695 -19.93 28.79 -7.84
CA ALA A 695 -19.94 29.99 -8.66
C ALA A 695 -19.08 29.78 -9.93
N ALA A 696 -19.68 29.96 -11.12
CA ALA A 696 -19.04 29.66 -12.41
C ALA A 696 -17.70 30.37 -12.66
N GLY A 697 -17.48 31.54 -12.06
CA GLY A 697 -16.24 32.32 -12.20
C GLY A 697 -15.12 31.96 -11.23
N LEU A 698 -15.37 31.07 -10.26
CA LEU A 698 -14.45 30.77 -9.15
C LEU A 698 -13.98 29.31 -9.10
N SER A 699 -14.36 28.48 -10.07
CA SER A 699 -13.94 27.08 -10.17
C SER A 699 -12.42 26.90 -10.15
N GLY A 700 -11.67 27.87 -10.72
CA GLY A 700 -10.21 27.89 -10.73
C GLY A 700 -9.55 28.07 -9.35
N LEU A 701 -10.29 28.46 -8.31
CA LEU A 701 -9.78 28.50 -6.93
C LEU A 701 -9.77 27.12 -6.29
N TYR A 702 -10.84 26.36 -6.47
CA TYR A 702 -11.07 25.10 -5.76
C TYR A 702 -10.16 23.98 -6.24
N GLY A 703 -9.92 23.84 -7.55
CA GLY A 703 -9.11 22.72 -8.07
C GLY A 703 -7.74 22.58 -7.39
N PRO A 704 -6.89 23.62 -7.38
CA PRO A 704 -5.59 23.57 -6.70
C PRO A 704 -5.68 23.44 -5.18
N LEU A 705 -6.64 24.13 -4.54
CA LEU A 705 -6.76 24.18 -3.07
C LEU A 705 -7.39 22.92 -2.47
N ASP A 706 -8.42 22.37 -3.11
CA ASP A 706 -9.18 21.21 -2.64
C ASP A 706 -8.26 19.99 -2.50
N MET A 707 -7.17 19.88 -3.26
CA MET A 707 -6.21 18.78 -3.18
C MET A 707 -5.12 18.96 -2.10
N GLN A 708 -5.12 20.07 -1.36
CA GLN A 708 -4.03 20.39 -0.42
C GLN A 708 -4.26 19.87 0.99
N SER A 709 -3.17 19.85 1.76
CA SER A 709 -3.20 19.66 3.21
C SER A 709 -3.76 20.90 3.92
N ALA A 710 -4.32 20.71 5.12
CA ALA A 710 -4.80 21.81 5.96
C ALA A 710 -3.71 22.89 6.21
N ALA A 711 -2.46 22.48 6.42
CA ALA A 711 -1.34 23.40 6.64
C ALA A 711 -1.06 24.27 5.40
N THR A 712 -1.08 23.68 4.21
CA THR A 712 -0.90 24.42 2.95
C THR A 712 -2.05 25.39 2.72
N ILE A 713 -3.30 24.95 2.95
CA ILE A 713 -4.49 25.81 2.83
C ILE A 713 -4.35 27.02 3.76
N GLN A 714 -4.07 26.81 5.05
CA GLN A 714 -3.89 27.88 6.03
C GLN A 714 -2.83 28.90 5.60
N ALA A 715 -1.66 28.43 5.14
CA ALA A 715 -0.58 29.28 4.67
C ALA A 715 -0.98 30.08 3.40
N THR A 716 -1.68 29.44 2.45
CA THR A 716 -2.19 30.10 1.25
C THR A 716 -3.18 31.21 1.61
N LEU A 717 -4.15 30.95 2.49
CA LEU A 717 -5.17 31.95 2.86
C LEU A 717 -4.57 33.13 3.64
N ASP A 718 -3.60 32.91 4.53
CA ASP A 718 -2.89 34.00 5.20
C ASP A 718 -2.09 34.87 4.21
N SER A 719 -1.51 34.26 3.17
CA SER A 719 -0.77 34.99 2.14
C SER A 719 -1.64 35.97 1.35
N TRP A 720 -2.95 35.70 1.26
CA TRP A 720 -3.90 36.53 0.52
C TRP A 720 -4.33 37.78 1.26
N ALA A 721 -3.98 37.92 2.55
CA ALA A 721 -4.40 39.04 3.39
C ALA A 721 -4.37 40.40 2.64
N PRO A 722 -5.51 41.12 2.56
CA PRO A 722 -5.65 42.39 1.82
C PRO A 722 -5.00 43.57 2.57
N ARG A 723 -3.70 43.48 2.86
CA ARG A 723 -2.97 44.44 3.71
C ARG A 723 -2.92 45.83 3.10
N THR A 724 -2.99 45.94 1.78
CA THR A 724 -3.00 47.22 1.06
C THR A 724 -4.13 48.16 1.47
N GLU A 725 -5.26 47.65 1.97
CA GLU A 725 -6.39 48.51 2.39
C GLU A 725 -6.13 49.30 3.65
N THR A 726 -5.32 48.75 4.55
CA THR A 726 -4.87 49.49 5.74
C THR A 726 -3.91 50.61 5.34
N LEU A 727 -2.94 50.30 4.48
CA LEU A 727 -1.99 51.27 3.96
C LEU A 727 -2.68 52.40 3.17
N ARG A 728 -3.62 52.05 2.30
CA ARG A 728 -4.41 53.00 1.50
C ARG A 728 -5.13 54.05 2.36
N GLY A 729 -5.80 53.62 3.43
CA GLY A 729 -6.43 54.53 4.39
C GLY A 729 -5.43 55.46 5.09
N SER A 730 -4.25 54.92 5.41
CA SER A 730 -3.16 55.68 6.01
C SER A 730 -2.61 56.74 5.06
N LEU A 731 -2.38 56.41 3.78
CA LEU A 731 -1.92 57.37 2.76
C LEU A 731 -2.90 58.54 2.58
N ALA A 732 -4.20 58.25 2.58
CA ALA A 732 -5.24 59.28 2.49
C ALA A 732 -5.20 60.21 3.71
N THR A 733 -5.08 59.64 4.91
CA THR A 733 -4.99 60.39 6.16
C THR A 733 -3.77 61.30 6.18
N VAL A 734 -2.58 60.79 5.79
CA VAL A 734 -1.34 61.58 5.73
C VAL A 734 -1.46 62.74 4.75
N ALA A 735 -1.99 62.48 3.55
CA ALA A 735 -2.11 63.50 2.51
C ALA A 735 -2.99 64.67 2.99
N VAL A 736 -4.14 64.38 3.61
CA VAL A 736 -5.06 65.39 4.12
C VAL A 736 -4.51 66.08 5.36
N ASP A 737 -3.96 65.31 6.31
CA ASP A 737 -3.39 65.83 7.55
C ASP A 737 -2.25 66.80 7.25
N ASN A 738 -1.32 66.40 6.38
CA ASN A 738 -0.19 67.22 5.97
C ASN A 738 -0.65 68.55 5.35
N MET A 739 -1.64 68.52 4.45
CA MET A 739 -2.09 69.75 3.80
C MET A 739 -2.83 70.71 4.75
N ALA A 740 -3.57 70.17 5.71
CA ALA A 740 -4.17 70.97 6.78
C ALA A 740 -3.10 71.61 7.68
N ARG A 741 -2.03 70.87 8.03
CA ARG A 741 -0.89 71.43 8.79
C ARG A 741 -0.15 72.51 8.00
N PHE A 742 0.15 72.26 6.73
CA PHE A 742 0.78 73.23 5.84
C PHE A 742 -0.02 74.55 5.80
N THR A 743 -1.33 74.48 5.59
CA THR A 743 -2.21 75.66 5.50
C THR A 743 -2.27 76.41 6.83
N ARG A 744 -2.32 75.68 7.94
CA ARG A 744 -2.28 76.25 9.29
C ARG A 744 -0.97 76.99 9.57
N ASP A 745 0.16 76.37 9.28
CA ASP A 745 1.48 76.99 9.51
C ASP A 745 1.72 78.17 8.56
N ARG A 746 1.06 78.17 7.39
CA ARG A 746 0.99 79.32 6.49
C ARG A 746 0.17 80.45 7.11
N LEU A 747 -1.05 80.18 7.60
CA LEU A 747 -1.93 81.16 8.27
C LEU A 747 -1.26 81.83 9.48
N GLN A 748 -0.49 81.09 10.27
CA GLN A 748 0.20 81.66 11.43
C GLN A 748 1.24 82.71 11.03
N ARG A 749 1.94 82.51 9.91
CA ARG A 749 2.99 83.41 9.42
C ARG A 749 2.47 84.56 8.58
N LEU A 750 1.26 84.44 8.04
CA LEU A 750 0.66 85.50 7.23
C LEU A 750 0.29 86.71 8.09
N ASP A 751 0.71 87.89 7.65
CA ASP A 751 0.31 89.18 8.21
C ASP A 751 0.05 90.18 7.07
N GLU A 752 -0.67 91.27 7.35
CA GLU A 752 -0.98 92.33 6.36
C GLU A 752 0.29 92.96 5.77
N ALA A 753 1.34 93.12 6.60
CA ALA A 753 2.65 93.58 6.17
C ALA A 753 3.39 92.60 5.22
N SER A 754 2.79 91.43 4.94
CA SER A 754 3.29 90.44 3.99
C SER A 754 2.59 90.54 2.61
N MET A 755 1.82 91.59 2.32
CA MET A 755 1.17 91.86 1.01
C MET A 755 2.00 92.85 0.17
N GLY A 756 1.75 92.99 -1.15
CA GLY A 756 2.43 94.09 -1.89
C GLY A 756 2.04 94.58 -3.31
N GLY A 757 1.32 93.87 -4.22
CA GLY A 757 0.89 94.42 -5.57
C GLY A 757 1.62 94.24 -6.97
N THR A 758 2.54 93.29 -7.23
CA THR A 758 3.48 93.21 -8.37
C THR A 758 3.84 91.77 -8.75
N LEU A 759 3.26 91.23 -9.82
CA LEU A 759 3.42 89.84 -10.28
C LEU A 759 4.82 89.52 -10.87
N ALA A 760 5.50 88.49 -10.36
CA ALA A 760 6.68 87.86 -10.99
C ALA A 760 6.30 86.49 -11.57
N TYR A 761 6.64 86.22 -12.85
CA TYR A 761 6.39 84.92 -13.49
C TYR A 761 7.70 84.13 -13.62
N ILE A 762 7.79 82.97 -12.95
CA ILE A 762 8.89 82.00 -13.13
C ILE A 762 8.43 80.94 -14.13
N GLY A 763 9.17 80.82 -15.23
CA GLY A 763 8.78 80.06 -16.41
C GLY A 763 8.65 78.54 -16.28
N ARG A 764 9.11 77.88 -15.20
CA ARG A 764 8.94 76.42 -14.99
C ARG A 764 8.96 76.02 -13.51
N PRO A 765 7.81 75.72 -12.86
CA PRO A 765 7.75 75.34 -11.44
C PRO A 765 8.48 74.03 -11.08
N MET A 766 8.76 73.17 -12.06
CA MET A 766 9.47 71.88 -11.92
C MET A 766 10.88 71.98 -11.29
N GLN A 767 11.59 73.11 -11.44
CA GLN A 767 12.96 73.25 -10.93
C GLN A 767 13.04 73.59 -9.43
N LEU A 768 11.98 74.15 -8.84
CA LEU A 768 11.91 74.42 -7.39
C LEU A 768 11.76 73.11 -6.58
N ALA A 769 11.02 72.14 -7.15
CA ALA A 769 10.95 70.79 -6.62
C ALA A 769 12.31 70.06 -6.69
N ALA A 770 13.12 70.31 -7.74
CA ALA A 770 14.45 69.71 -7.85
C ALA A 770 15.48 70.25 -6.84
N LEU A 771 15.37 71.53 -6.45
CA LEU A 771 16.21 72.18 -5.43
C LEU A 771 15.90 71.71 -4.00
N THR A 772 14.64 71.40 -3.71
CA THR A 772 14.21 70.85 -2.41
C THR A 772 14.58 69.37 -2.27
N MET A 773 14.55 68.61 -3.36
CA MET A 773 15.02 67.22 -3.42
C MET A 773 16.54 67.08 -3.16
N THR A 774 17.35 68.04 -3.62
CA THR A 774 18.82 68.04 -3.38
C THR A 774 19.18 68.49 -1.96
N ALA A 775 18.41 69.42 -1.36
CA ALA A 775 18.59 69.83 0.02
C ALA A 775 18.17 68.75 1.06
N ALA A 776 17.29 67.82 0.66
CA ALA A 776 16.83 66.69 1.48
C ALA A 776 17.70 65.41 1.35
N GLY A 777 18.87 65.49 0.70
CA GLY A 777 19.83 64.39 0.65
C GLY A 777 19.54 63.29 -0.38
N ALA A 778 18.66 63.53 -1.36
CA ALA A 778 18.47 62.59 -2.47
C ALA A 778 19.67 62.63 -3.44
N GLU A 779 20.51 61.59 -3.41
CA GLU A 779 21.56 61.41 -4.42
C GLU A 779 20.93 61.14 -5.81
N GLY A 780 21.26 61.98 -6.79
CA GLY A 780 21.05 61.65 -8.21
C GLY A 780 20.14 62.58 -9.02
N ALA A 781 20.46 63.88 -9.11
CA ALA A 781 20.09 64.68 -10.27
C ALA A 781 21.13 65.78 -10.53
N ALA A 782 21.88 65.67 -11.62
CA ALA A 782 22.85 66.68 -12.04
C ALA A 782 22.13 67.99 -12.40
N VAL A 783 22.33 69.04 -11.60
CA VAL A 783 21.86 70.40 -11.89
C VAL A 783 22.74 71.00 -12.98
N ARG A 784 22.22 71.14 -14.20
CA ARG A 784 22.83 72.02 -15.21
C ARG A 784 22.32 73.44 -14.99
N SER A 785 23.21 74.34 -14.57
CA SER A 785 22.92 75.77 -14.46
C SER A 785 22.98 76.43 -15.85
N ASP A 786 21.84 76.84 -16.37
CA ASP A 786 21.79 77.90 -17.37
C ASP A 786 20.60 78.82 -17.03
N SER A 787 20.90 79.95 -16.40
CA SER A 787 19.93 80.87 -15.80
C SER A 787 19.38 81.85 -16.84
N ALA A 788 18.09 81.77 -17.16
CA ALA A 788 17.37 82.87 -17.82
C ALA A 788 16.80 83.83 -16.75
N PRO A 789 16.79 85.17 -16.99
CA PRO A 789 16.41 86.15 -15.98
C PRO A 789 14.91 86.09 -15.62
N MET A 790 14.60 86.35 -14.33
CA MET A 790 13.22 86.61 -13.89
C MET A 790 12.70 87.90 -14.52
N THR A 791 11.53 87.85 -15.16
CA THR A 791 10.86 89.04 -15.69
C THR A 791 9.79 89.50 -14.70
N VAL A 792 9.99 90.67 -14.09
CA VAL A 792 9.05 91.31 -13.17
C VAL A 792 8.24 92.35 -13.94
N VAL A 793 6.90 92.30 -13.85
CA VAL A 793 6.02 93.31 -14.45
C VAL A 793 5.24 94.01 -13.33
N GLN A 794 5.58 95.27 -13.06
CA GLN A 794 4.94 96.12 -12.05
C GLN A 794 3.46 96.43 -12.36
N GLY A 795 2.59 96.41 -11.33
CA GLY A 795 1.24 96.97 -11.36
C GLY A 795 0.10 96.11 -11.91
N LYS A 796 0.16 94.78 -11.77
CA LYS A 796 -0.88 93.85 -12.28
C LYS A 796 -1.80 93.24 -11.22
N LEU A 797 -1.46 93.33 -9.93
CA LEU A 797 -2.30 92.92 -8.80
C LEU A 797 -2.40 94.10 -7.82
N PRO A 798 -3.49 94.27 -7.05
CA PRO A 798 -3.57 95.34 -6.06
C PRO A 798 -2.62 95.08 -4.87
N ASP A 799 -2.17 96.16 -4.22
CA ASP A 799 -1.15 96.17 -3.15
C ASP A 799 -1.55 95.35 -1.91
N ASP A 800 -2.83 94.97 -1.83
CA ASP A 800 -3.41 94.14 -0.77
C ASP A 800 -3.31 92.64 -1.04
N MET A 801 -2.54 92.16 -2.03
CA MET A 801 -2.42 90.74 -2.39
C MET A 801 -0.99 90.16 -2.34
N SER A 802 -0.89 88.85 -2.09
CA SER A 802 0.34 88.03 -2.23
C SER A 802 0.06 86.68 -2.92
N GLY A 803 1.10 86.04 -3.44
CA GLY A 803 1.02 84.70 -4.02
C GLY A 803 2.21 83.83 -3.61
N PHE A 804 2.00 82.53 -3.46
CA PHE A 804 3.06 81.60 -3.07
C PHE A 804 3.08 80.32 -3.91
N LEU A 805 4.27 79.72 -3.97
CA LEU A 805 4.50 78.36 -4.44
C LEU A 805 5.29 77.60 -3.37
N ALA A 806 4.86 76.39 -3.06
CA ALA A 806 5.46 75.52 -2.05
C ALA A 806 5.60 74.09 -2.58
N GLY A 807 6.66 73.42 -2.12
CA GLY A 807 6.86 72.00 -2.34
C GLY A 807 7.45 71.35 -1.09
N GLY A 808 7.12 70.09 -0.87
CA GLY A 808 7.68 69.34 0.26
C GLY A 808 7.71 67.84 0.03
N TYR A 809 8.53 67.17 0.83
CA TYR A 809 8.70 65.73 0.89
C TYR A 809 8.03 65.18 2.15
N LEU A 810 7.40 64.00 2.00
CA LEU A 810 6.72 63.26 3.05
C LEU A 810 7.44 61.94 3.24
N ASP A 811 7.71 61.59 4.49
CA ASP A 811 8.28 60.31 4.89
C ASP A 811 7.59 59.82 6.15
N GLY A 812 7.30 58.53 6.24
CA GLY A 812 6.60 58.01 7.40
C GLY A 812 6.22 56.55 7.32
N ASP A 813 5.50 56.14 8.35
CA ASP A 813 5.09 54.77 8.54
C ASP A 813 3.67 54.69 9.12
N SER A 814 3.03 53.55 8.90
CA SER A 814 1.69 53.26 9.40
C SER A 814 1.61 51.87 9.99
N ARG A 815 0.67 51.65 10.89
CA ARG A 815 0.44 50.34 11.47
C ARG A 815 -0.08 49.39 10.38
N ALA A 816 0.50 48.19 10.31
CA ALA A 816 0.04 47.14 9.41
C ALA A 816 -1.36 46.62 9.82
N MET A 817 -2.02 45.93 8.89
CA MET A 817 -3.31 45.29 9.08
C MET A 817 -3.33 44.42 10.36
N ALA A 818 -4.27 44.69 11.27
CA ALA A 818 -4.25 44.14 12.62
C ALA A 818 -4.50 42.62 12.68
N THR A 819 -5.31 42.07 11.77
CA THR A 819 -5.74 40.67 11.79
C THR A 819 -4.91 39.76 10.89
N ALA A 820 -3.94 40.30 10.15
CA ALA A 820 -3.16 39.53 9.20
C ALA A 820 -1.96 38.86 9.88
N VAL A 821 -1.78 37.56 9.62
CA VAL A 821 -0.67 36.77 10.15
C VAL A 821 0.33 36.49 9.01
N PRO A 822 1.66 36.56 9.26
CA PRO A 822 2.28 37.10 10.47
C PRO A 822 1.99 38.60 10.66
N ALA A 823 1.97 39.04 11.92
CA ALA A 823 1.96 40.45 12.26
C ALA A 823 3.37 40.99 12.02
N VAL A 824 3.58 41.64 10.86
CA VAL A 824 4.90 42.09 10.41
C VAL A 824 4.97 43.60 10.49
N GLY A 825 5.99 44.12 11.18
CA GLY A 825 6.48 45.50 11.08
C GLY A 825 5.43 46.62 11.01
N ARG A 826 5.84 47.73 10.41
CA ARG A 826 4.99 48.88 10.07
C ARG A 826 5.12 49.11 8.57
N ASP A 827 4.02 49.45 7.92
CA ASP A 827 4.00 49.78 6.50
C ASP A 827 4.71 51.12 6.28
N GLN A 828 5.55 51.23 5.26
CA GLN A 828 6.39 52.41 5.01
C GLN A 828 5.85 53.20 3.83
N PHE A 829 5.87 54.52 3.89
CA PHE A 829 5.46 55.38 2.79
C PHE A 829 6.33 56.62 2.65
N ASP A 830 6.45 57.09 1.42
CA ASP A 830 7.09 58.35 1.06
C ASP A 830 6.33 59.06 -0.05
N GLY A 831 6.57 60.36 -0.21
CA GLY A 831 5.87 61.13 -1.22
C GLY A 831 6.32 62.57 -1.32
N PHE A 832 5.67 63.31 -2.21
CA PHE A 832 5.86 64.76 -2.30
C PHE A 832 4.52 65.47 -2.43
N TYR A 833 4.50 66.76 -2.10
CA TYR A 833 3.37 67.63 -2.37
C TYR A 833 3.83 68.94 -2.99
N LEU A 834 2.93 69.54 -3.77
CA LEU A 834 3.04 70.86 -4.36
C LEU A 834 1.80 71.65 -3.98
N ALA A 835 1.98 72.89 -3.56
CA ALA A 835 0.88 73.80 -3.23
C ALA A 835 1.15 75.19 -3.80
N GLY A 836 0.11 75.85 -4.28
CA GLY A 836 0.19 77.23 -4.73
C GLY A 836 -1.09 77.97 -4.40
N GLY A 837 -0.97 79.24 -4.03
CA GLY A 837 -2.13 80.01 -3.59
C GLY A 837 -1.98 81.51 -3.78
N VAL A 838 -3.12 82.18 -3.66
CA VAL A 838 -3.26 83.63 -3.68
C VAL A 838 -3.96 84.08 -2.41
N GLU A 839 -3.50 85.20 -1.85
CA GLU A 839 -3.89 85.72 -0.54
C GLU A 839 -4.20 87.21 -0.70
N ARG A 840 -5.15 87.73 0.08
CA ARG A 840 -5.58 89.12 0.06
C ARG A 840 -5.90 89.64 1.46
N ALA A 841 -5.39 90.80 1.81
CA ALA A 841 -5.81 91.58 2.97
C ALA A 841 -7.18 92.22 2.72
N VAL A 842 -8.11 92.11 3.68
CA VAL A 842 -9.50 92.59 3.55
C VAL A 842 -9.86 93.68 4.58
N GLY A 843 -8.91 94.06 5.43
CA GLY A 843 -8.98 95.12 6.44
C GLY A 843 -7.87 94.96 7.47
N ASP A 844 -7.74 95.92 8.40
CA ASP A 844 -6.68 95.92 9.43
C ASP A 844 -6.63 94.57 10.17
N GLY A 845 -5.53 93.83 9.98
CA GLY A 845 -5.30 92.53 10.61
C GLY A 845 -6.21 91.39 10.15
N SER A 846 -6.88 91.49 8.99
CA SER A 846 -7.75 90.45 8.43
C SER A 846 -7.36 90.05 7.00
N LEU A 847 -7.27 88.75 6.74
CA LEU A 847 -6.83 88.18 5.46
C LEU A 847 -7.65 86.96 5.05
N VAL A 848 -7.77 86.77 3.74
CA VAL A 848 -8.37 85.60 3.11
C VAL A 848 -7.47 85.09 1.99
N GLY A 849 -7.46 83.78 1.77
CA GLY A 849 -6.65 83.18 0.72
C GLY A 849 -7.26 81.89 0.19
N PHE A 850 -6.85 81.53 -1.01
CA PHE A 850 -7.22 80.30 -1.67
C PHE A 850 -5.96 79.60 -2.19
N SER A 851 -5.86 78.29 -1.99
CA SER A 851 -4.76 77.48 -2.52
C SER A 851 -5.25 76.22 -3.20
N LEU A 852 -4.51 75.79 -4.23
CA LEU A 852 -4.60 74.47 -4.83
C LEU A 852 -3.38 73.66 -4.41
N SER A 853 -3.59 72.38 -4.13
CA SER A 853 -2.53 71.44 -3.76
C SER A 853 -2.67 70.12 -4.50
N TYR A 854 -1.51 69.51 -4.75
CA TYR A 854 -1.33 68.18 -5.31
C TYR A 854 -0.39 67.41 -4.40
N THR A 855 -0.79 66.25 -3.91
CA THR A 855 0.04 65.37 -3.08
C THR A 855 0.10 63.99 -3.74
N ASP A 856 1.30 63.43 -3.91
CA ASP A 856 1.54 62.07 -4.41
C ASP A 856 2.31 61.31 -3.33
N VAL A 857 1.73 60.23 -2.82
CA VAL A 857 2.33 59.38 -1.78
C VAL A 857 2.24 57.94 -2.23
N LYS A 858 3.31 57.18 -2.04
CA LYS A 858 3.37 55.75 -2.31
C LYS A 858 3.88 55.03 -1.07
N GLY A 859 3.42 53.80 -0.86
CA GLY A 859 3.90 52.98 0.24
C GLY A 859 3.95 51.51 -0.11
N ASN A 860 4.73 50.78 0.67
CA ASN A 860 4.82 49.33 0.65
C ASN A 860 4.36 48.79 2.00
N THR A 861 3.65 47.67 1.98
CA THR A 861 3.35 46.98 3.24
C THR A 861 4.62 46.35 3.81
N ALA A 862 4.61 46.00 5.08
CA ALA A 862 5.71 45.26 5.71
C ALA A 862 5.95 43.87 5.08
N VAL A 863 5.02 43.36 4.27
CA VAL A 863 5.17 42.15 3.45
C VAL A 863 5.49 42.56 2.01
N ALA A 864 6.53 41.93 1.43
CA ALA A 864 6.95 42.19 0.06
C ALA A 864 5.84 41.86 -0.95
N GLY A 865 5.81 42.58 -2.07
CA GLY A 865 4.85 42.33 -3.15
C GLY A 865 3.47 42.97 -2.96
N GLN A 866 3.29 43.82 -1.94
CA GLN A 866 2.08 44.62 -1.76
C GLN A 866 2.40 46.11 -1.59
N SER A 867 1.74 46.96 -2.37
CA SER A 867 1.94 48.41 -2.38
C SER A 867 0.65 49.18 -2.63
N ALA A 868 0.64 50.43 -2.19
CA ALA A 868 -0.44 51.37 -2.47
C ALA A 868 0.13 52.72 -2.90
N LYS A 869 -0.59 53.41 -3.78
CA LYS A 869 -0.31 54.77 -4.22
C LYS A 869 -1.56 55.62 -3.99
N GLY A 870 -1.36 56.81 -3.45
CA GLY A 870 -2.38 57.82 -3.22
C GLY A 870 -2.02 59.14 -3.89
N THR A 871 -3.02 59.78 -4.49
CA THR A 871 -2.88 61.11 -5.10
C THR A 871 -4.04 62.00 -4.64
N LEU A 872 -3.74 63.07 -3.90
CA LEU A 872 -4.73 64.06 -3.46
C LEU A 872 -4.63 65.31 -4.32
N VAL A 873 -5.77 65.71 -4.92
CA VAL A 873 -5.93 67.06 -5.51
C VAL A 873 -6.95 67.80 -4.66
N GLN A 874 -6.56 68.90 -4.04
CA GLN A 874 -7.39 69.61 -3.07
C GLN A 874 -7.31 71.13 -3.24
N GLY A 875 -8.48 71.78 -3.20
CA GLY A 875 -8.60 73.23 -3.06
C GLY A 875 -8.93 73.60 -1.62
N THR A 876 -8.31 74.67 -1.10
CA THR A 876 -8.48 75.13 0.28
C THR A 876 -8.73 76.63 0.30
N LEU A 877 -9.85 77.03 0.90
CA LEU A 877 -10.17 78.40 1.27
C LEU A 877 -9.78 78.61 2.73
N TYR A 878 -9.04 79.66 3.04
CA TYR A 878 -8.61 79.94 4.39
C TYR A 878 -8.61 81.45 4.69
N GLY A 879 -8.61 81.79 5.97
CA GLY A 879 -8.53 83.18 6.41
C GLY A 879 -8.14 83.31 7.88
N LYS A 880 -7.66 84.49 8.24
CA LYS A 880 -7.29 84.86 9.61
C LYS A 880 -7.76 86.28 9.90
N THR A 881 -8.20 86.53 11.13
CA THR A 881 -8.47 87.87 11.64
C THR A 881 -7.85 88.03 13.03
N ARG A 882 -7.20 89.17 13.26
CA ARG A 882 -6.58 89.53 14.53
C ARG A 882 -7.35 90.66 15.19
N PHE A 883 -7.87 90.39 16.38
CA PHE A 883 -8.64 91.35 17.17
C PHE A 883 -7.74 92.18 18.10
N ALA A 884 -8.28 93.31 18.57
CA ALA A 884 -7.64 94.15 19.57
C ALA A 884 -7.22 93.33 20.81
N GLY A 885 -5.97 93.50 21.23
CA GLY A 885 -5.37 92.75 22.33
C GLY A 885 -4.65 91.46 21.92
N GLY A 886 -4.48 91.15 20.64
CA GLY A 886 -3.64 90.01 20.19
C GLY A 886 -4.34 88.66 20.18
N VAL A 887 -5.67 88.63 20.12
CA VAL A 887 -6.43 87.39 19.86
C VAL A 887 -6.50 87.17 18.36
N GLU A 888 -6.17 85.99 17.88
CA GLU A 888 -6.27 85.59 16.47
C GLU A 888 -7.32 84.49 16.30
N LEU A 889 -8.20 84.65 15.32
CA LEU A 889 -9.12 83.63 14.84
C LEU A 889 -8.71 83.26 13.41
N ALA A 890 -8.41 81.99 13.17
CA ALA A 890 -8.10 81.49 11.83
C ALA A 890 -8.98 80.29 11.49
N ALA A 891 -9.39 80.21 10.23
CA ALA A 891 -10.23 79.13 9.73
C ALA A 891 -9.76 78.67 8.34
N GLN A 892 -9.92 77.39 8.06
CA GLN A 892 -9.70 76.79 6.74
C GLN A 892 -10.82 75.80 6.42
N ALA A 893 -11.18 75.71 5.14
CA ALA A 893 -12.11 74.74 4.58
C ALA A 893 -11.57 74.24 3.24
N SER A 894 -11.56 72.93 3.05
CA SER A 894 -10.94 72.27 1.91
C SER A 894 -11.84 71.19 1.34
N ALA A 895 -11.79 71.04 0.02
CA ALA A 895 -12.49 69.99 -0.71
C ALA A 895 -11.58 69.47 -1.82
N GLY A 896 -11.56 68.15 -2.02
CA GLY A 896 -10.66 67.50 -2.97
C GLY A 896 -11.08 66.09 -3.34
N ALA A 897 -10.31 65.47 -4.22
CA ALA A 897 -10.45 64.07 -4.61
C ALA A 897 -9.13 63.34 -4.32
N PHE A 898 -9.24 62.20 -3.65
CA PHE A 898 -8.14 61.28 -3.40
C PHE A 898 -8.23 60.07 -4.33
N GLY A 899 -7.39 60.04 -5.35
CA GLY A 899 -7.21 58.86 -6.20
C GLY A 899 -6.29 57.86 -5.50
N SER A 900 -6.63 56.58 -5.55
CA SER A 900 -5.83 55.51 -4.97
C SER A 900 -5.68 54.34 -5.93
N LYS A 901 -4.49 53.74 -5.94
CA LYS A 901 -4.18 52.53 -6.67
C LYS A 901 -3.47 51.54 -5.75
N THR A 902 -3.97 50.32 -5.64
CA THR A 902 -3.36 49.25 -4.85
C THR A 902 -2.86 48.12 -5.75
N THR A 903 -1.79 47.47 -5.33
CA THR A 903 -1.26 46.25 -5.96
C THR A 903 -0.92 45.26 -4.85
N ARG A 904 -1.40 44.03 -4.93
CA ARG A 904 -0.99 42.92 -4.06
C ARG A 904 -0.77 41.63 -4.85
N ILE A 905 0.07 40.74 -4.34
CA ILE A 905 0.24 39.39 -4.88
C ILE A 905 -0.54 38.40 -4.01
N ALA A 906 -1.38 37.58 -4.63
CA ALA A 906 -2.06 36.44 -4.01
C ALA A 906 -1.53 35.15 -4.64
N ASP A 907 -0.86 34.31 -3.87
CA ASP A 907 -0.29 33.05 -4.36
C ASP A 907 -1.27 31.89 -4.18
N LEU A 908 -1.74 31.30 -5.27
CA LEU A 908 -2.60 30.12 -5.25
C LEU A 908 -1.72 28.88 -5.47
N VAL A 909 -1.26 28.28 -4.37
CA VAL A 909 -0.48 27.02 -4.37
C VAL A 909 0.70 27.09 -5.37
N GLY A 910 1.53 28.12 -5.25
CA GLY A 910 2.70 28.35 -6.10
C GLY A 910 2.41 29.12 -7.40
N THR A 911 1.16 29.48 -7.67
CA THR A 911 0.78 30.33 -8.82
C THR A 911 0.49 31.76 -8.35
N PRO A 912 1.39 32.72 -8.58
CA PRO A 912 1.20 34.10 -8.13
C PRO A 912 0.25 34.88 -9.04
N TYR A 913 -0.77 35.52 -8.45
CA TYR A 913 -1.66 36.47 -9.12
C TYR A 913 -1.36 37.89 -8.66
N THR A 914 -1.09 38.80 -9.60
CA THR A 914 -0.95 40.23 -9.30
C THR A 914 -2.31 40.89 -9.39
N LEU A 915 -2.83 41.33 -8.25
CA LEU A 915 -4.16 41.92 -8.11
C LEU A 915 -4.02 43.44 -7.97
N THR A 916 -4.76 44.18 -8.79
CA THR A 916 -4.73 45.66 -8.80
C THR A 916 -6.11 46.25 -8.58
N GLY A 917 -6.18 47.31 -7.79
CA GLY A 917 -7.41 48.03 -7.49
C GLY A 917 -7.24 49.53 -7.70
N GLU A 918 -8.30 50.20 -8.16
CA GLU A 918 -8.33 51.66 -8.35
C GLU A 918 -9.64 52.23 -7.80
N ASP A 919 -9.55 53.34 -7.05
CA ASP A 919 -10.70 54.09 -6.51
C ASP A 919 -10.40 55.60 -6.48
N SER A 920 -11.46 56.42 -6.49
CA SER A 920 -11.39 57.88 -6.38
C SER A 920 -12.41 58.36 -5.35
N SER A 921 -11.92 58.91 -4.24
CA SER A 921 -12.72 59.22 -3.05
C SER A 921 -12.85 60.73 -2.81
N LEU A 922 -14.02 61.19 -2.36
CA LEU A 922 -14.22 62.59 -1.96
C LEU A 922 -13.51 62.88 -0.64
N VAL A 923 -12.82 64.00 -0.55
CA VAL A 923 -12.19 64.49 0.68
C VAL A 923 -12.74 65.87 1.03
N VAL A 924 -13.18 66.05 2.27
CA VAL A 924 -13.60 67.34 2.82
C VAL A 924 -12.93 67.52 4.18
N SER A 925 -12.31 68.68 4.44
CA SER A 925 -11.72 68.98 5.75
C SER A 925 -11.87 70.45 6.10
N GLY A 926 -12.15 70.73 7.37
CA GLY A 926 -12.25 72.10 7.88
C GLY A 926 -11.64 72.22 9.27
N GLU A 927 -10.94 73.32 9.54
CA GLU A 927 -10.30 73.60 10.82
C GLU A 927 -10.60 75.04 11.24
N VAL A 928 -10.90 75.23 12.52
CA VAL A 928 -11.02 76.56 13.16
C VAL A 928 -10.08 76.60 14.34
N SER A 929 -9.34 77.70 14.48
CA SER A 929 -8.34 77.88 15.53
C SER A 929 -8.42 79.26 16.17
N LEU A 930 -8.14 79.31 17.47
CA LEU A 930 -8.06 80.50 18.28
C LEU A 930 -6.69 80.54 18.96
N ALA A 931 -6.01 81.68 18.89
CA ALA A 931 -4.74 81.90 19.56
C ALA A 931 -4.73 83.25 20.28
N LYS A 932 -3.95 83.37 21.37
CA LYS A 932 -3.68 84.63 22.06
C LYS A 932 -2.18 84.90 22.02
N MET A 933 -1.75 85.72 21.09
CA MET A 933 -0.34 86.03 20.89
C MET A 933 0.10 87.15 21.83
N PHE A 934 1.13 86.89 22.62
CA PHE A 934 1.77 87.88 23.48
C PHE A 934 3.06 88.36 22.81
N ASP A 935 3.27 89.67 22.87
CA ASP A 935 4.49 90.29 22.37
C ASP A 935 5.70 89.85 23.19
N ALA A 936 6.71 89.28 22.53
CA ALA A 936 7.99 88.86 23.09
C ALA A 936 9.17 89.50 22.32
N GLY A 937 9.05 90.77 21.93
CA GLY A 937 10.12 91.53 21.27
C GLY A 937 10.07 91.39 19.75
N SER A 938 11.06 90.68 19.17
CA SER A 938 11.09 90.37 17.72
C SER A 938 10.19 89.18 17.34
N MET A 939 9.53 88.59 18.32
CA MET A 939 8.71 87.39 18.18
C MET A 939 7.41 87.55 18.98
N GLU A 940 6.44 86.72 18.69
CA GLU A 940 5.19 86.58 19.42
C GLU A 940 5.02 85.12 19.82
N VAL A 941 4.51 84.89 21.03
CA VAL A 941 4.27 83.55 21.56
C VAL A 941 2.93 83.52 22.28
N GLY A 942 2.18 82.44 22.11
CA GLY A 942 0.83 82.36 22.65
C GLY A 942 0.28 80.95 22.74
N PRO A 943 -0.62 80.70 23.70
CA PRO A 943 -1.44 79.50 23.67
C PRO A 943 -2.37 79.52 22.46
N ARG A 944 -2.63 78.33 21.92
CA ARG A 944 -3.58 78.11 20.83
C ARG A 944 -4.45 76.89 21.08
N ALA A 945 -5.68 76.95 20.58
CA ALA A 945 -6.62 75.84 20.55
C ALA A 945 -7.25 75.75 19.16
N ALA A 946 -7.48 74.54 18.64
CA ALA A 946 -8.14 74.33 17.36
C ALA A 946 -9.07 73.12 17.38
N LEU A 947 -10.07 73.14 16.51
CA LEU A 947 -10.95 72.02 16.22
C LEU A 947 -10.93 71.77 14.72
N ARG A 948 -10.66 70.51 14.32
CA ARG A 948 -10.66 70.08 12.92
C ARG A 948 -11.66 68.94 12.72
N ALA A 949 -12.41 68.99 11.64
CA ALA A 949 -13.23 67.88 11.17
C ALA A 949 -12.79 67.47 9.76
N THR A 950 -12.73 66.17 9.48
CA THR A 950 -12.33 65.62 8.17
C THR A 950 -13.22 64.43 7.82
N HIS A 951 -13.61 64.35 6.54
CA HIS A 951 -14.36 63.27 5.94
C HIS A 951 -13.64 62.78 4.68
N ILE A 952 -13.41 61.47 4.58
CA ILE A 952 -12.86 60.78 3.40
C ILE A 952 -13.87 59.70 2.98
N GLY A 953 -14.57 59.94 1.88
CA GLY A 953 -15.64 59.09 1.37
C GLY A 953 -15.13 57.97 0.48
N PHE A 954 -14.49 56.94 1.06
CA PHE A 954 -14.13 55.73 0.34
C PHE A 954 -15.36 55.05 -0.27
N SER A 955 -15.20 54.44 -1.44
CA SER A 955 -16.29 53.80 -2.17
C SER A 955 -16.02 52.31 -2.41
N LYS A 956 -17.06 51.59 -2.85
CA LYS A 956 -16.92 50.20 -3.26
C LYS A 956 -16.13 50.12 -4.56
N TYR A 957 -15.06 49.32 -4.56
CA TYR A 957 -14.25 49.10 -5.77
C TYR A 957 -13.84 47.63 -5.87
N LYS A 958 -13.37 47.22 -7.05
CA LYS A 958 -13.01 45.82 -7.35
C LYS A 958 -11.56 45.71 -7.80
N GLU A 959 -10.93 44.60 -7.43
CA GLU A 959 -9.65 44.21 -7.98
C GLU A 959 -9.78 43.59 -9.37
N THR A 960 -8.69 43.64 -10.12
CA THR A 960 -8.48 42.90 -11.37
C THR A 960 -7.17 42.13 -11.28
N GLY A 961 -7.02 41.04 -12.04
CA GLY A 961 -5.74 40.32 -12.13
C GLY A 961 -5.79 38.81 -11.88
N GLY A 962 -6.93 38.24 -11.50
CA GLY A 962 -7.08 36.79 -11.38
C GLY A 962 -8.28 36.35 -10.57
N VAL A 963 -8.37 35.03 -10.36
CA VAL A 963 -9.43 34.38 -9.60
C VAL A 963 -9.48 34.73 -8.10
N PRO A 964 -8.38 35.09 -7.38
CA PRO A 964 -8.46 35.49 -5.97
C PRO A 964 -8.74 37.00 -5.78
N ALA A 965 -9.19 37.70 -6.84
CA ALA A 965 -9.54 39.12 -6.79
C ALA A 965 -10.74 39.37 -5.86
N LEU A 966 -10.70 40.46 -5.10
CA LEU A 966 -11.76 40.88 -4.19
C LEU A 966 -12.51 42.12 -4.69
N VAL A 967 -13.78 42.23 -4.31
CA VAL A 967 -14.57 43.45 -4.30
C VAL A 967 -14.63 43.94 -2.87
N TYR A 968 -14.16 45.16 -2.64
CA TYR A 968 -14.09 45.77 -1.32
C TYR A 968 -15.23 46.74 -1.10
N ASP A 969 -15.87 46.65 0.06
CA ASP A 969 -16.88 47.57 0.57
C ASP A 969 -16.31 48.30 1.77
N ARG A 970 -15.89 49.55 1.54
CA ARG A 970 -15.06 50.33 2.47
C ARG A 970 -15.84 51.52 3.01
N ASP A 971 -16.03 51.55 4.32
CA ASP A 971 -16.63 52.69 5.02
C ASP A 971 -15.78 53.96 4.91
N SER A 972 -16.45 55.12 5.00
CA SER A 972 -15.80 56.42 5.07
C SER A 972 -14.95 56.57 6.33
N VAL A 973 -13.90 57.39 6.24
CA VAL A 973 -13.10 57.79 7.40
C VAL A 973 -13.51 59.18 7.84
N ASP A 974 -14.09 59.27 9.04
CA ASP A 974 -14.48 60.49 9.70
C ASP A 974 -13.56 60.77 10.88
N SER A 975 -13.08 62.02 10.99
CA SER A 975 -12.17 62.46 12.04
C SER A 975 -12.65 63.79 12.63
N VAL A 976 -12.60 63.90 13.95
CA VAL A 976 -12.85 65.14 14.70
C VAL A 976 -11.76 65.30 15.74
N GLN A 977 -10.90 66.28 15.56
CA GLN A 977 -9.69 66.44 16.36
C GLN A 977 -9.67 67.79 17.08
N ALA A 978 -9.48 67.76 18.39
CA ALA A 978 -9.10 68.95 19.16
C ALA A 978 -7.58 69.05 19.24
N ARG A 979 -7.08 70.28 19.19
CA ARG A 979 -5.67 70.62 19.40
C ARG A 979 -5.55 71.67 20.48
N ALA A 980 -4.61 71.49 21.39
CA ALA A 980 -4.22 72.48 22.39
C ALA A 980 -2.70 72.57 22.43
N GLY A 981 -2.16 73.78 22.31
CA GLY A 981 -0.74 73.93 22.07
C GLY A 981 -0.20 75.34 22.25
N LEU A 982 1.05 75.50 21.83
CA LEU A 982 1.76 76.77 21.79
C LEU A 982 2.11 77.11 20.34
N ALA A 983 1.87 78.36 19.98
CA ALA A 983 2.30 78.96 18.73
C ALA A 983 3.37 80.02 19.03
N LEU A 984 4.39 80.05 18.19
CA LEU A 984 5.42 81.08 18.18
C LEU A 984 5.68 81.51 16.74
N SER A 985 5.71 82.82 16.50
CA SER A 985 5.95 83.41 15.19
C SER A 985 6.84 84.66 15.30
N GLY A 986 7.75 84.85 14.35
CA GLY A 986 8.48 86.10 14.19
C GLY A 986 7.56 87.22 13.75
N LYS A 987 7.78 88.45 14.23
CA LYS A 987 6.97 89.61 13.79
C LYS A 987 7.26 89.99 12.35
N ALA A 988 6.21 90.39 11.64
CA ALA A 988 6.30 90.92 10.29
C ALA A 988 7.27 92.13 10.22
N GLY A 989 8.05 92.21 9.13
CA GLY A 989 9.08 93.25 8.93
C GLY A 989 10.49 92.89 9.43
N SER A 990 10.67 91.78 10.16
CA SER A 990 12.00 91.26 10.50
C SER A 990 12.61 90.49 9.32
N LYS A 991 13.92 90.64 9.07
CA LYS A 991 14.64 89.89 8.01
C LYS A 991 14.61 88.37 8.20
N VAL A 992 14.52 87.92 9.45
CA VAL A 992 14.50 86.51 9.83
C VAL A 992 13.31 86.29 10.75
N GLN A 993 12.39 85.44 10.35
CA GLN A 993 11.12 85.16 11.04
C GLN A 993 11.03 83.66 11.35
N PRO A 994 11.45 83.24 12.56
CA PRO A 994 11.25 81.86 12.99
C PRO A 994 9.77 81.59 13.30
N TYR A 995 9.35 80.34 13.16
CA TYR A 995 8.06 79.89 13.70
C TYR A 995 8.18 78.51 14.33
N LEU A 996 7.31 78.25 15.30
CA LEU A 996 7.19 76.98 16.00
C LEU A 996 5.72 76.76 16.37
N ASN A 997 5.24 75.55 16.15
CA ASN A 997 3.97 75.02 16.63
C ASN A 997 4.25 73.73 17.40
N ALA A 998 3.65 73.62 18.58
CA ALA A 998 3.64 72.39 19.36
C ALA A 998 2.23 72.16 19.90
N ASP A 999 1.52 71.19 19.33
CA ASP A 999 0.14 70.87 19.66
C ASP A 999 0.03 69.46 20.25
N TYR A 1000 -0.67 69.31 21.37
CA TYR A 1000 -1.28 68.03 21.75
C TYR A 1000 -2.57 67.87 20.97
N VAL A 1001 -2.78 66.69 20.38
CA VAL A 1001 -3.94 66.36 19.55
C VAL A 1001 -4.72 65.22 20.19
N HIS A 1002 -6.04 65.39 20.27
CA HIS A 1002 -6.97 64.37 20.69
C HIS A 1002 -8.02 64.11 19.60
N GLU A 1003 -8.18 62.85 19.20
CA GLU A 1003 -9.16 62.38 18.20
C GLU A 1003 -10.42 61.83 18.88
N PHE A 1004 -11.58 62.44 18.61
CA PHE A 1004 -12.85 62.05 19.21
C PHE A 1004 -13.57 60.91 18.46
N LYS A 1005 -13.27 60.69 17.18
CA LYS A 1005 -13.92 59.65 16.37
C LYS A 1005 -13.05 58.41 16.28
N ASP A 1006 -13.69 57.25 16.30
CA ASP A 1006 -13.03 56.00 15.93
C ASP A 1006 -13.11 55.85 14.41
N ALA A 1007 -11.99 55.58 13.75
CA ALA A 1007 -12.05 55.14 12.36
C ALA A 1007 -12.62 53.71 12.28
N PRO A 1008 -13.16 53.31 11.12
CA PRO A 1008 -13.68 51.96 10.92
C PRO A 1008 -12.64 50.90 11.29
N ALA A 1009 -13.02 49.95 12.14
CA ALA A 1009 -12.14 48.88 12.62
C ALA A 1009 -12.01 47.71 11.63
N ALA A 1010 -12.89 47.64 10.63
CA ALA A 1010 -12.92 46.59 9.62
C ALA A 1010 -13.55 47.08 8.31
N PHE A 1011 -13.46 46.26 7.27
CA PHE A 1011 -14.18 46.45 6.02
C PHE A 1011 -14.75 45.11 5.54
N GLY A 1012 -15.78 45.17 4.69
CA GLY A 1012 -16.34 43.99 4.04
C GLY A 1012 -15.64 43.73 2.71
N ALA A 1013 -15.39 42.46 2.36
CA ALA A 1013 -14.99 42.08 1.01
C ALA A 1013 -15.68 40.79 0.56
N ASN A 1014 -15.81 40.59 -0.74
CA ASN A 1014 -16.22 39.32 -1.35
C ASN A 1014 -15.34 39.03 -2.57
N PHE A 1015 -15.23 37.78 -3.03
CA PHE A 1015 -14.58 37.47 -4.30
C PHE A 1015 -15.29 38.20 -5.46
N VAL A 1016 -14.53 38.55 -6.49
CA VAL A 1016 -15.12 39.03 -7.75
C VAL A 1016 -15.92 37.88 -8.37
N GLY A 1017 -17.25 37.97 -8.30
CA GLY A 1017 -18.16 36.90 -8.71
C GLY A 1017 -18.51 35.90 -7.60
N GLY A 1018 -18.13 36.18 -6.35
CA GLY A 1018 -18.53 35.41 -5.18
C GLY A 1018 -20.01 35.55 -4.86
N LEU A 1019 -20.53 34.57 -4.12
CA LEU A 1019 -21.91 34.50 -3.66
C LEU A 1019 -21.97 34.83 -2.16
N GLY A 1020 -23.17 35.16 -1.66
CA GLY A 1020 -23.38 35.40 -0.23
C GLY A 1020 -22.89 36.77 0.30
N PRO A 1021 -22.87 36.96 1.63
CA PRO A 1021 -22.50 38.21 2.26
C PRO A 1021 -20.98 38.47 2.19
N ASN A 1022 -20.58 39.73 2.40
CA ASN A 1022 -19.16 40.07 2.55
C ASN A 1022 -18.55 39.39 3.79
N ALA A 1023 -17.32 38.91 3.67
CA ALA A 1023 -16.48 38.57 4.82
C ALA A 1023 -15.81 39.82 5.38
N ILE A 1024 -15.52 39.80 6.68
CA ILE A 1024 -15.02 40.97 7.41
C ILE A 1024 -13.51 40.87 7.62
N PHE A 1025 -12.78 41.89 7.18
CA PHE A 1025 -11.34 42.01 7.34
C PHE A 1025 -10.98 43.17 8.26
N GLY A 1026 -10.13 42.94 9.25
CA GLY A 1026 -9.74 43.95 10.23
C GLY A 1026 -8.77 44.98 9.67
N LEU A 1027 -8.99 46.25 10.00
CA LEU A 1027 -8.08 47.36 9.68
C LEU A 1027 -7.14 47.64 10.85
N ALA A 1028 -6.10 48.45 10.60
CA ALA A 1028 -5.39 49.05 11.72
C ALA A 1028 -6.33 49.97 12.51
N GLY A 1029 -6.31 49.83 13.83
CA GLY A 1029 -6.99 50.76 14.73
C GLY A 1029 -6.36 52.15 14.67
N THR A 1030 -7.12 53.14 15.14
CA THR A 1030 -6.68 54.55 15.23
C THR A 1030 -6.03 54.85 16.57
N ASP A 1031 -5.12 55.82 16.58
CA ASP A 1031 -4.58 56.38 17.81
C ASP A 1031 -5.44 57.55 18.26
N LYS A 1032 -5.50 57.78 19.57
CA LYS A 1032 -6.36 58.82 20.15
C LYS A 1032 -5.61 60.07 20.53
N ASP A 1033 -4.34 59.92 20.87
CA ASP A 1033 -3.56 60.97 21.51
C ASP A 1033 -2.15 61.00 20.93
N TRP A 1034 -1.76 62.15 20.39
CA TRP A 1034 -0.39 62.36 19.91
C TRP A 1034 0.02 63.83 20.03
N ALA A 1035 1.30 64.11 19.77
CA ALA A 1035 1.80 65.47 19.64
C ALA A 1035 2.17 65.78 18.18
N GLU A 1036 1.88 66.99 17.72
CA GLU A 1036 2.34 67.55 16.45
C GLU A 1036 3.34 68.68 16.74
N VAL A 1037 4.54 68.61 16.17
CA VAL A 1037 5.54 69.68 16.28
C VAL A 1037 5.95 70.12 14.88
N GLY A 1038 5.85 71.41 14.61
CA GLY A 1038 6.26 72.02 13.34
C GLY A 1038 7.13 73.23 13.61
N ALA A 1039 8.27 73.36 12.92
CA ALA A 1039 9.16 74.50 13.08
C ALA A 1039 9.77 74.91 11.74
N GLY A 1040 10.15 76.18 11.64
CA GLY A 1040 10.87 76.63 10.46
C GLY A 1040 11.30 78.09 10.53
N LEU A 1041 11.81 78.55 9.40
CA LEU A 1041 12.41 79.86 9.24
C LEU A 1041 11.96 80.49 7.93
N THR A 1042 11.51 81.74 8.01
CA THR A 1042 11.26 82.59 6.84
C THR A 1042 12.33 83.69 6.77
N LEU A 1043 12.95 83.84 5.61
CA LEU A 1043 13.91 84.89 5.29
C LEU A 1043 13.22 85.90 4.38
N SER A 1044 13.06 87.12 4.88
CA SER A 1044 12.42 88.20 4.11
C SER A 1044 13.45 89.08 3.43
N THR A 1045 13.33 89.20 2.11
CA THR A 1045 14.25 89.99 1.25
C THR A 1045 13.59 91.23 0.64
N GLY A 1046 12.40 91.59 1.13
CA GLY A 1046 11.55 92.67 0.60
C GLY A 1046 10.47 92.10 -0.30
N ASN A 1047 10.76 91.92 -1.59
CA ASN A 1047 9.76 91.47 -2.57
C ASN A 1047 9.59 89.93 -2.62
N VAL A 1048 10.45 89.18 -1.92
CA VAL A 1048 10.41 87.71 -1.89
C VAL A 1048 10.74 87.21 -0.48
N ASP A 1049 9.90 86.30 0.01
CA ASP A 1049 10.17 85.52 1.22
C ASP A 1049 10.48 84.07 0.86
N LEU A 1050 11.62 83.59 1.37
CA LEU A 1050 12.03 82.19 1.28
C LEU A 1050 11.76 81.53 2.61
N SER A 1051 11.03 80.42 2.63
CA SER A 1051 10.77 79.68 3.86
C SER A 1051 11.18 78.22 3.75
N ILE A 1052 11.76 77.71 4.83
CA ILE A 1052 11.99 76.28 5.04
C ILE A 1052 11.29 75.85 6.33
N GLY A 1053 10.82 74.61 6.38
CA GLY A 1053 10.20 74.07 7.58
C GLY A 1053 10.18 72.55 7.61
N ALA A 1054 9.98 72.03 8.81
CA ALA A 1054 9.76 70.61 9.04
C ALA A 1054 8.64 70.43 10.06
N ASP A 1055 7.82 69.39 9.85
CA ASP A 1055 6.77 68.98 10.77
C ASP A 1055 6.91 67.49 11.09
N THR A 1056 6.54 67.09 12.30
CA THR A 1056 6.59 65.70 12.75
C THR A 1056 5.46 65.39 13.72
N THR A 1057 4.98 64.15 13.68
CA THR A 1057 4.11 63.56 14.70
C THR A 1057 4.93 62.77 15.73
N ILE A 1058 4.69 62.98 17.01
CA ILE A 1058 5.38 62.29 18.12
C ILE A 1058 4.36 61.46 18.89
N GLY A 1059 4.68 60.19 19.12
CA GLY A 1059 3.86 59.26 19.90
C GLY A 1059 2.67 58.67 19.15
N ARG A 1060 2.39 59.11 17.90
CA ARG A 1060 1.29 58.63 17.07
C ARG A 1060 1.54 57.21 16.55
N LYS A 1061 0.68 56.26 16.89
CA LYS A 1061 0.85 54.82 16.59
C LYS A 1061 0.14 54.33 15.34
N ASP A 1062 -0.96 54.95 14.92
CA ASP A 1062 -1.71 54.56 13.73
C ASP A 1062 -0.95 54.95 12.46
N VAL A 1063 -0.55 56.21 12.35
CA VAL A 1063 0.12 56.79 11.18
C VAL A 1063 1.08 57.89 11.64
N SER A 1064 2.38 57.66 11.52
CA SER A 1064 3.41 58.63 11.87
C SER A 1064 4.04 59.20 10.62
N ASN A 1065 4.22 60.52 10.55
CA ASN A 1065 4.90 61.12 9.42
C ASN A 1065 5.75 62.34 9.79
N GLN A 1066 6.73 62.59 8.92
CA GLN A 1066 7.56 63.78 8.88
C GLN A 1066 7.34 64.45 7.52
N SER A 1067 7.28 65.78 7.52
CA SER A 1067 7.22 66.58 6.31
C SER A 1067 8.35 67.59 6.30
N TYR A 1068 9.05 67.72 5.18
CA TYR A 1068 10.12 68.70 4.96
C TYR A 1068 9.71 69.58 3.79
N ARG A 1069 9.66 70.91 4.00
CA ARG A 1069 9.04 71.82 3.02
C ARG A 1069 9.85 73.07 2.77
N GLY A 1070 9.76 73.55 1.52
CA GLY A 1070 10.24 74.85 1.08
C GLY A 1070 9.12 75.63 0.41
N SER A 1071 9.04 76.94 0.66
CA SER A 1071 8.09 77.82 -0.02
C SER A 1071 8.73 79.14 -0.41
N VAL A 1072 8.34 79.65 -1.58
CA VAL A 1072 8.66 81.00 -2.05
C VAL A 1072 7.36 81.80 -2.05
N THR A 1073 7.33 82.88 -1.29
CA THR A 1073 6.24 83.86 -1.33
C THR A 1073 6.72 85.08 -2.09
N PHE A 1074 5.90 85.53 -3.00
CA PHE A 1074 6.13 86.78 -3.70
C PHE A 1074 5.28 87.83 -3.02
N HIS A 1075 5.97 88.74 -2.36
CA HIS A 1075 5.40 90.00 -1.93
C HIS A 1075 5.37 90.83 -3.20
N PHE A 1076 4.16 91.19 -3.53
CA PHE A 1076 3.88 91.85 -4.76
C PHE A 1076 4.27 93.33 -4.55
#